data_AF-A0A847GB72-F1
#
_entry.id   AF-A0A847GB72-F1
#
_cell.length_a   1.000
_cell.length_b   1.000
_cell.length_c   1.000
_cell.angle_alpha   90.00
_cell.angle_beta   90.00
_cell.angle_gamma   90.00
#
_symmetry.space_group_name_H-M   'P 1'
#
loop_
_entity.id
_entity.type
_entity.pdbx_description
1 polymer ?
#
loop_
_entity_poly.entity_id
_entity_poly.type
_entity_poly.pdbx_seq_one_letter_code
_entity_poly.pdbx_strand_id
1 'polypeptide(L)'
;MAGEISGLNHPVDLVIASGPCPVSVPNVVDMTEAAAGAALQANDLRLGAVTRECTDTAGAGAIIRQNPAAGEAVARGTQVSLAVSEGRCIPSVEVPDFTGGAWPLADALAELDTLGLLKGAVAETCHDTAAPGMIISQNPAPGTMVAEGTEVDFETATGPCGYTLNVAKMGGGHGTVSGGGTDCGAVCSQAHPSGAQVLLTATAGAGSVFAGWTGADETSGNTCLLVMDSDRTVWAQFASAAGNTLVVTKTGNGSGTVTGNGINCGGDCSQTYGLPTNVTLTATPAKGSVFTGFTGHDSEGIFGDNLCAVYVDCVREVTANFTTTPRRLDVVNGGGGTVTGLGINCGGNCSADYSENATVRLSAEPDELHEFVQWIGADNAAGASCTVLMDTDREVTAVFRLKTFTLGMNAEGFGRVNARVTGYYLGCNMHCERQFPAGSMVSLTATPDSGQSFTGWDGVDTQDGTAATVFMDGEREVTAFFSSVQYTLTARSSGEGAVSAPGLSCAASPCSGTYNANQVVLVSASPAEGWRFGGWNGVEDGTANPCAVNMNADRDITAVFLRETVTYPLTVITEGDGLIKVNPLMPGAGCPPPDGCVFTYDAGETASLYALPQAGSLFGGWGGDLAGIIPWGSLIMDGPKTVHAAFVPQSANFTLTVQKSGGGAGTVTGRRIGGAEDEIDCGAACSHSFPSGTTVSLSAVPEAGSVWGGWTGGTAAGTACNVVMSGDKTVTATFLPAGTVKRRLTVQVIGSGSVASTPAGILCGSNDSQAYEFAENTNVTLAATPSSGWSFSSWGMDASGNSGTVTVAMSGDRDVVAYFGTTSTVGFTHDVKYDLLSLKINGADQFTPGAQYIPCGVPPFSFPAQAGQGITVQAGFGVGATGTLYWTHTGTITAPEGGVAAYPPFSLTIGEYLREATIRNGQPLGACVYEGFDDFATPSVTYTLTVNAPAPGVPEFILSGGGQSWSGALSAPLWGCNDQIVKFYFGGNMPAHCNTTTYPQVQMTGGGPIGLHIISPNQVTQRIMAMWKKP
;
A
#
# COMPACT_ATOMS: atom_id res chain seq x y z
N MET A 1 53.67 -38.15 63.24
CA MET A 1 52.86 -39.16 62.51
C MET A 1 53.66 -40.44 62.34
N ALA A 2 53.05 -41.54 61.88
CA ALA A 2 53.77 -42.82 61.73
C ALA A 2 54.99 -42.64 60.81
N GLY A 3 56.20 -42.88 61.35
CA GLY A 3 57.47 -42.70 60.63
C GLY A 3 58.27 -41.44 60.95
N GLU A 4 57.80 -40.54 61.81
CA GLU A 4 58.61 -39.39 62.28
C GLU A 4 59.50 -39.73 63.48
N ILE A 5 60.73 -39.21 63.47
CA ILE A 5 61.71 -39.40 64.54
C ILE A 5 61.34 -38.47 65.70
N SER A 6 60.91 -39.04 66.81
CA SER A 6 60.57 -38.32 68.04
C SER A 6 61.63 -38.57 69.11
N GLY A 7 61.93 -37.54 69.92
CA GLY A 7 62.89 -37.64 71.02
C GLY A 7 62.46 -38.68 72.06
N LEU A 8 63.45 -39.35 72.68
CA LEU A 8 63.18 -40.34 73.73
C LEU A 8 62.30 -39.72 74.83
N ASN A 9 61.17 -40.36 75.15
CA ASN A 9 60.10 -39.91 76.07
C ASN A 9 59.14 -38.79 75.59
N HIS A 10 59.08 -38.47 74.30
CA HIS A 10 57.99 -37.64 73.78
C HIS A 10 56.69 -38.44 73.60
N PRO A 11 55.53 -37.93 74.09
CA PRO A 11 54.25 -38.61 73.91
C PRO A 11 53.82 -38.63 72.44
N VAL A 12 53.21 -39.75 72.02
CA VAL A 12 52.61 -39.92 70.69
C VAL A 12 51.11 -39.96 70.85
N ASP A 13 50.40 -39.05 70.18
CA ASP A 13 48.94 -39.03 70.18
C ASP A 13 48.41 -40.24 69.39
N LEU A 14 47.64 -41.09 70.07
CA LEU A 14 47.00 -42.27 69.50
C LEU A 14 45.51 -41.98 69.35
N VAL A 15 45.02 -41.94 68.11
CA VAL A 15 43.57 -41.86 67.84
C VAL A 15 43.04 -43.29 67.74
N ILE A 16 42.32 -43.72 68.77
CA ILE A 16 41.68 -45.05 68.83
C ILE A 16 40.23 -44.90 68.33
N ALA A 17 39.82 -45.74 67.37
CA ALA A 17 38.44 -45.75 66.90
C ALA A 17 37.48 -46.19 68.02
N SER A 18 36.51 -45.35 68.39
CA SER A 18 35.53 -45.63 69.45
C SER A 18 34.35 -46.51 69.02
N GLY A 19 34.47 -47.22 67.89
CA GLY A 19 33.36 -47.92 67.24
C GLY A 19 32.38 -46.98 66.50
N PRO A 20 31.43 -47.53 65.72
CA PRO A 20 30.45 -46.75 64.98
C PRO A 20 29.52 -45.98 65.93
N CYS A 21 29.19 -44.72 65.58
CA CYS A 21 28.27 -43.90 66.37
C CYS A 21 26.92 -44.61 66.57
N PRO A 22 26.35 -44.60 67.79
CA PRO A 22 25.03 -45.16 68.05
C PRO A 22 23.95 -44.42 67.25
N VAL A 23 22.86 -45.12 66.98
CA VAL A 23 21.67 -44.59 66.29
C VAL A 23 20.54 -44.38 67.31
N SER A 24 19.68 -43.39 67.06
CA SER A 24 18.54 -43.08 67.93
C SER A 24 17.31 -43.89 67.52
N VAL A 25 16.62 -44.48 68.49
CA VAL A 25 15.40 -45.24 68.25
C VAL A 25 14.25 -44.30 67.85
N PRO A 26 13.63 -44.46 66.66
CA PRO A 26 12.50 -43.62 66.25
C PRO A 26 11.24 -43.93 67.07
N ASN A 27 10.33 -42.96 67.18
CA ASN A 27 9.00 -43.19 67.73
C ASN A 27 8.12 -43.89 66.69
N VAL A 28 7.66 -45.09 67.02
CA VAL A 28 6.78 -45.91 66.19
C VAL A 28 5.46 -46.26 66.88
N VAL A 29 5.19 -45.68 68.06
CA VAL A 29 3.87 -45.74 68.71
C VAL A 29 2.84 -45.03 67.82
N ASP A 30 1.62 -45.56 67.78
CA ASP A 30 0.50 -45.17 66.90
C ASP A 30 0.73 -45.42 65.39
N MET A 31 1.89 -45.95 64.99
CA MET A 31 2.13 -46.42 63.62
C MET A 31 1.59 -47.85 63.44
N THR A 32 1.44 -48.25 62.17
CA THR A 32 1.20 -49.66 61.83
C THR A 32 2.50 -50.46 61.93
N GLU A 33 2.40 -51.76 62.19
CA GLU A 33 3.57 -52.66 62.27
C GLU A 33 4.49 -52.55 61.05
N ALA A 34 3.91 -52.46 59.85
CA ALA A 34 4.67 -52.31 58.60
C ALA A 34 5.41 -50.97 58.52
N ALA A 35 4.75 -49.86 58.90
CA ALA A 35 5.35 -48.53 58.87
C ALA A 35 6.43 -48.38 59.95
N ALA A 36 6.23 -49.00 61.11
CA ALA A 36 7.22 -49.08 62.17
C ALA A 36 8.44 -49.90 61.77
N GLY A 37 8.23 -51.06 61.13
CA GLY A 37 9.32 -51.86 60.59
C GLY A 37 10.19 -51.07 59.60
N ALA A 38 9.57 -50.31 58.72
CA ALA A 38 10.27 -49.42 57.78
C ALA A 38 11.02 -48.28 58.49
N ALA A 39 10.40 -47.64 59.48
CA ALA A 39 11.02 -46.56 60.25
C ALA A 39 12.24 -47.05 61.05
N LEU A 40 12.15 -48.25 61.62
CA LEU A 40 13.26 -48.90 62.31
C LEU A 40 14.40 -49.21 61.33
N GLN A 41 14.10 -49.84 60.20
CA GLN A 41 15.10 -50.18 59.20
C GLN A 41 15.81 -48.95 58.61
N ALA A 42 15.08 -47.85 58.41
CA ALA A 42 15.63 -46.58 57.93
C ALA A 42 16.61 -45.93 58.93
N ASN A 43 16.55 -46.30 60.21
CA ASN A 43 17.45 -45.83 61.26
C ASN A 43 18.52 -46.89 61.63
N ASP A 44 18.82 -47.82 60.71
CA ASP A 44 19.73 -48.94 60.92
C ASP A 44 19.33 -49.85 62.11
N LEU A 45 18.06 -49.91 62.48
CA LEU A 45 17.53 -50.79 63.54
C LEU A 45 16.76 -51.97 62.94
N ARG A 46 16.50 -52.99 63.74
CA ARG A 46 15.75 -54.18 63.32
C ARG A 46 14.44 -54.29 64.07
N LEU A 47 13.42 -54.79 63.40
CA LEU A 47 12.17 -55.16 64.08
C LEU A 47 12.44 -56.34 65.03
N GLY A 48 12.06 -56.17 66.30
CA GLY A 48 12.14 -57.20 67.34
C GLY A 48 10.86 -58.01 67.47
N ALA A 49 10.64 -58.62 68.63
CA ALA A 49 9.43 -59.38 68.91
C ALA A 49 8.18 -58.47 68.89
N VAL A 50 7.13 -58.90 68.18
CA VAL A 50 5.83 -58.23 68.14
C VAL A 50 4.85 -59.03 69.00
N THR A 51 4.35 -58.42 70.08
CA THR A 51 3.27 -58.99 70.92
C THR A 51 1.95 -58.31 70.57
N ARG A 52 0.85 -59.05 70.69
CA ARG A 52 -0.50 -58.54 70.42
C ARG A 52 -1.33 -58.51 71.68
N GLU A 53 -2.03 -57.41 71.91
CA GLU A 53 -2.83 -57.19 73.10
C GLU A 53 -4.12 -56.45 72.73
N CYS A 54 -5.25 -56.83 73.32
CA CYS A 54 -6.48 -56.05 73.17
C CYS A 54 -6.42 -54.79 74.06
N THR A 55 -6.97 -53.68 73.56
CA THR A 55 -7.09 -52.43 74.30
C THR A 55 -8.27 -51.61 73.80
N ASP A 56 -8.97 -50.95 74.72
CA ASP A 56 -10.15 -50.15 74.38
C ASP A 56 -9.81 -48.73 73.90
N THR A 57 -8.53 -48.34 73.98
CA THR A 57 -8.06 -46.96 73.73
C THR A 57 -7.34 -46.77 72.39
N ALA A 58 -6.92 -47.84 71.71
CA ALA A 58 -6.20 -47.75 70.44
C ALA A 58 -6.82 -48.67 69.37
N GLY A 59 -6.94 -48.16 68.14
CA GLY A 59 -7.48 -48.92 67.01
C GLY A 59 -6.66 -50.17 66.68
N ALA A 60 -7.33 -51.23 66.22
CA ALA A 60 -6.66 -52.49 65.88
C ALA A 60 -5.56 -52.28 64.83
N GLY A 61 -4.40 -52.87 65.06
CA GLY A 61 -3.21 -52.78 64.22
C GLY A 61 -2.26 -51.61 64.55
N ALA A 62 -2.61 -50.73 65.47
CA ALA A 62 -1.72 -49.66 65.94
C ALA A 62 -0.73 -50.17 67.01
N ILE A 63 0.52 -49.73 66.96
CA ILE A 63 1.50 -50.03 67.99
C ILE A 63 1.19 -49.21 69.24
N ILE A 64 0.91 -49.89 70.34
CA ILE A 64 0.56 -49.26 71.62
C ILE A 64 1.78 -49.05 72.51
N ARG A 65 2.83 -49.85 72.32
CA ARG A 65 4.10 -49.72 73.06
C ARG A 65 5.28 -50.19 72.21
N GLN A 66 6.45 -49.59 72.42
CA GLN A 66 7.73 -50.02 71.83
C GLN A 66 8.80 -50.15 72.92
N ASN A 67 9.81 -51.00 72.69
CA ASN A 67 10.98 -51.15 73.55
C ASN A 67 12.21 -51.60 72.72
N PRO A 68 13.36 -50.90 72.72
CA PRO A 68 13.72 -49.70 73.48
C PRO A 68 12.84 -48.47 73.19
N ALA A 69 12.84 -47.51 74.13
CA ALA A 69 11.95 -46.35 74.06
C ALA A 69 12.38 -45.36 72.96
N ALA A 70 11.44 -44.57 72.45
CA ALA A 70 11.73 -43.57 71.45
C ALA A 70 12.77 -42.55 71.95
N GLY A 71 13.76 -42.23 71.11
CA GLY A 71 14.87 -41.33 71.40
C GLY A 71 16.10 -41.97 72.05
N GLU A 72 16.03 -43.25 72.46
CA GLU A 72 17.14 -43.95 73.11
C GLU A 72 18.29 -44.23 72.12
N ALA A 73 19.54 -44.00 72.54
CA ALA A 73 20.71 -44.22 71.69
C ALA A 73 21.21 -45.66 71.83
N VAL A 74 21.11 -46.44 70.75
CA VAL A 74 21.45 -47.86 70.73
C VAL A 74 22.45 -48.19 69.62
N ALA A 75 23.08 -49.36 69.69
CA ALA A 75 23.96 -49.81 68.62
C ALA A 75 23.16 -50.04 67.32
N ARG A 76 23.78 -49.79 66.16
CA ARG A 76 23.20 -50.17 64.88
C ARG A 76 22.87 -51.67 64.86
N GLY A 77 21.70 -52.01 64.34
CA GLY A 77 21.18 -53.37 64.26
C GLY A 77 20.40 -53.84 65.50
N THR A 78 20.26 -53.00 66.53
CA THR A 78 19.47 -53.33 67.73
C THR A 78 18.02 -53.62 67.36
N GLN A 79 17.44 -54.64 68.01
CA GLN A 79 16.05 -55.03 67.81
C GLN A 79 15.12 -54.17 68.68
N VAL A 80 14.02 -53.68 68.10
CA VAL A 80 12.96 -52.94 68.81
C VAL A 80 11.69 -53.76 68.81
N SER A 81 11.29 -54.26 69.99
CA SER A 81 10.06 -55.00 70.23
C SER A 81 8.85 -54.09 70.31
N LEU A 82 7.73 -54.54 69.76
CA LEU A 82 6.50 -53.75 69.64
C LEU A 82 5.32 -54.51 70.26
N ALA A 83 4.40 -53.79 70.90
CA ALA A 83 3.09 -54.32 71.28
C ALA A 83 2.03 -53.68 70.35
N VAL A 84 1.20 -54.49 69.70
CA VAL A 84 0.19 -54.06 68.72
C VAL A 84 -1.21 -54.29 69.27
N SER A 85 -2.10 -53.30 69.11
CA SER A 85 -3.52 -53.39 69.50
C SER A 85 -4.27 -54.40 68.63
N GLU A 86 -5.06 -55.29 69.24
CA GLU A 86 -6.06 -56.12 68.54
C GLU A 86 -7.47 -55.49 68.52
N GLY A 87 -7.63 -54.29 69.07
CA GLY A 87 -8.92 -53.62 69.24
C GLY A 87 -9.54 -53.89 70.62
N ARG A 88 -10.84 -53.55 70.78
CA ARG A 88 -11.57 -53.62 72.06
C ARG A 88 -11.63 -55.04 72.61
N CYS A 89 -11.49 -55.17 73.93
CA CYS A 89 -11.67 -56.46 74.59
C CYS A 89 -13.18 -56.75 74.77
N ILE A 90 -13.74 -57.71 74.02
CA ILE A 90 -15.14 -58.15 74.18
C ILE A 90 -15.15 -59.41 75.06
N PRO A 91 -15.98 -59.49 76.12
CA PRO A 91 -16.08 -60.69 76.96
C PRO A 91 -16.60 -61.91 76.17
N SER A 92 -16.03 -63.08 76.44
CA SER A 92 -16.45 -64.35 75.82
C SER A 92 -17.41 -65.11 76.72
N VAL A 93 -18.48 -65.65 76.14
CA VAL A 93 -19.54 -66.46 76.75
C VAL A 93 -19.48 -67.88 76.18
N GLU A 94 -19.74 -68.90 77.00
CA GLU A 94 -19.80 -70.31 76.58
C GLU A 94 -21.19 -70.65 76.00
N VAL A 95 -21.24 -71.30 74.83
CA VAL A 95 -22.50 -71.69 74.18
C VAL A 95 -23.09 -72.96 74.83
N PRO A 96 -24.32 -72.94 75.37
CA PRO A 96 -24.96 -74.14 75.96
C PRO A 96 -25.35 -75.22 74.95
N ASP A 97 -25.66 -76.44 75.42
CA ASP A 97 -26.17 -77.54 74.58
C ASP A 97 -27.70 -77.59 74.55
N PHE A 98 -28.28 -77.34 73.38
CA PHE A 98 -29.71 -77.41 73.08
C PHE A 98 -30.07 -78.57 72.13
N THR A 99 -29.13 -79.47 71.82
CA THR A 99 -29.31 -80.52 70.81
C THR A 99 -29.96 -81.80 71.37
N GLY A 100 -30.13 -82.83 70.51
CA GLY A 100 -30.61 -84.16 70.93
C GLY A 100 -32.13 -84.35 70.97
N GLY A 101 -32.90 -83.41 70.42
CA GLY A 101 -34.36 -83.51 70.35
C GLY A 101 -35.07 -83.36 71.68
N ALA A 102 -34.38 -82.89 72.73
CA ALA A 102 -34.89 -82.72 74.09
C ALA A 102 -35.36 -81.29 74.39
N TRP A 103 -34.93 -80.31 73.58
CA TRP A 103 -35.22 -78.90 73.78
C TRP A 103 -36.13 -78.34 72.68
N PRO A 104 -37.27 -77.72 73.06
CA PRO A 104 -38.03 -76.88 72.17
C PRO A 104 -37.24 -75.61 71.81
N LEU A 105 -37.37 -75.14 70.56
CA LEU A 105 -36.69 -73.92 70.11
C LEU A 105 -36.99 -72.70 70.99
N ALA A 106 -38.23 -72.56 71.48
CA ALA A 106 -38.63 -71.42 72.30
C ALA A 106 -37.84 -71.31 73.61
N ASP A 107 -37.51 -72.44 74.23
CA ASP A 107 -36.79 -72.48 75.51
C ASP A 107 -35.29 -72.20 75.31
N ALA A 108 -34.70 -72.70 74.22
CA ALA A 108 -33.31 -72.40 73.86
C ALA A 108 -33.10 -70.89 73.60
N LEU A 109 -34.04 -70.23 72.93
CA LEU A 109 -33.96 -68.79 72.66
C LEU A 109 -34.02 -67.92 73.92
N ALA A 110 -34.78 -68.36 74.93
CA ALA A 110 -34.83 -67.66 76.21
C ALA A 110 -33.49 -67.73 76.95
N GLU A 111 -32.81 -68.88 76.90
CA GLU A 111 -31.49 -69.06 77.52
C GLU A 111 -30.41 -68.23 76.80
N LEU A 112 -30.42 -68.15 75.47
CA LEU A 112 -29.50 -67.31 74.70
C LEU A 112 -29.57 -65.83 75.11
N ASP A 113 -30.77 -65.29 75.31
CA ASP A 113 -30.98 -63.90 75.73
C ASP A 113 -30.36 -63.61 77.10
N THR A 114 -30.42 -64.57 78.05
CA THR A 114 -29.79 -64.42 79.36
C THR A 114 -28.25 -64.40 79.30
N LEU A 115 -27.69 -65.02 78.27
CA LEU A 115 -26.24 -65.13 78.04
C LEU A 115 -25.71 -64.03 77.11
N GLY A 116 -26.57 -63.10 76.67
CA GLY A 116 -26.20 -62.06 75.73
C GLY A 116 -25.86 -62.60 74.34
N LEU A 117 -26.29 -63.82 74.00
CA LEU A 117 -26.15 -64.42 72.68
C LEU A 117 -27.41 -64.12 71.85
N LEU A 118 -27.24 -64.02 70.54
CA LEU A 118 -28.33 -63.67 69.64
C LEU A 118 -28.93 -64.93 68.99
N LYS A 119 -30.21 -64.85 68.63
CA LYS A 119 -30.86 -65.86 67.80
C LYS A 119 -30.27 -65.83 66.38
N GLY A 120 -29.70 -66.94 65.94
CA GLY A 120 -29.30 -67.16 64.56
C GLY A 120 -30.41 -67.74 63.67
N ALA A 121 -30.03 -68.27 62.52
CA ALA A 121 -30.92 -68.89 61.55
C ALA A 121 -31.57 -70.16 62.13
N VAL A 122 -32.84 -70.38 61.82
CA VAL A 122 -33.56 -71.60 62.17
C VAL A 122 -33.95 -72.33 60.90
N ALA A 123 -33.40 -73.53 60.71
CA ALA A 123 -33.74 -74.43 59.61
C ALA A 123 -34.70 -75.52 60.08
N GLU A 124 -35.54 -76.01 59.16
CA GLU A 124 -36.49 -77.10 59.41
C GLU A 124 -36.11 -78.30 58.55
N THR A 125 -35.94 -79.48 59.18
CA THR A 125 -35.53 -80.71 58.50
C THR A 125 -36.37 -81.89 58.98
N CYS A 126 -36.70 -82.81 58.09
CA CYS A 126 -37.41 -84.03 58.49
C CYS A 126 -36.49 -84.90 59.36
N HIS A 127 -37.06 -85.52 60.39
CA HIS A 127 -36.34 -86.38 61.31
C HIS A 127 -37.24 -87.51 61.77
N ASP A 128 -36.79 -88.75 61.60
CA ASP A 128 -37.64 -89.95 61.79
C ASP A 128 -38.03 -90.21 63.25
N THR A 129 -37.30 -89.63 64.20
CA THR A 129 -37.49 -89.91 65.64
C THR A 129 -37.75 -88.68 66.50
N ALA A 130 -37.49 -87.47 66.00
CA ALA A 130 -37.65 -86.24 66.78
C ALA A 130 -39.03 -85.65 66.52
N ALA A 131 -39.71 -85.23 67.59
CA ALA A 131 -41.01 -84.60 67.46
C ALA A 131 -40.90 -83.24 66.75
N PRO A 132 -41.91 -82.83 65.96
CA PRO A 132 -41.89 -81.55 65.28
C PRO A 132 -41.63 -80.38 66.24
N GLY A 133 -40.71 -79.48 65.88
CA GLY A 133 -40.34 -78.28 66.65
C GLY A 133 -39.21 -78.48 67.68
N MET A 134 -38.65 -79.69 67.82
CA MET A 134 -37.49 -79.96 68.68
C MET A 134 -36.18 -79.67 67.94
N ILE A 135 -35.20 -79.08 68.64
CA ILE A 135 -33.87 -78.82 68.09
C ILE A 135 -33.10 -80.14 67.92
N ILE A 136 -32.66 -80.41 66.70
CA ILE A 136 -31.88 -81.59 66.33
C ILE A 136 -30.40 -81.26 66.12
N SER A 137 -30.07 -80.03 65.74
CA SER A 137 -28.69 -79.55 65.63
C SER A 137 -28.58 -78.06 65.98
N GLN A 138 -27.38 -77.63 66.39
CA GLN A 138 -27.08 -76.23 66.67
C GLN A 138 -25.67 -75.88 66.16
N ASN A 139 -25.44 -74.59 65.91
CA ASN A 139 -24.13 -74.03 65.58
C ASN A 139 -24.03 -72.59 66.11
N PRO A 140 -22.98 -72.19 66.85
CA PRO A 140 -21.77 -72.92 67.23
C PRO A 140 -22.03 -74.16 68.10
N ALA A 141 -21.11 -75.12 68.03
CA ALA A 141 -21.22 -76.37 68.78
C ALA A 141 -21.25 -76.10 70.30
N PRO A 142 -21.94 -76.95 71.09
CA PRO A 142 -21.98 -76.80 72.54
C PRO A 142 -20.59 -76.72 73.18
N GLY A 143 -20.41 -75.85 74.18
CA GLY A 143 -19.15 -75.59 74.88
C GLY A 143 -18.18 -74.64 74.16
N THR A 144 -18.56 -74.09 73.00
CA THR A 144 -17.72 -73.12 72.27
C THR A 144 -17.71 -71.77 72.99
N MET A 145 -16.53 -71.19 73.20
CA MET A 145 -16.40 -69.82 73.73
C MET A 145 -16.56 -68.81 72.59
N VAL A 146 -17.58 -67.97 72.66
CA VAL A 146 -17.91 -66.97 71.62
C VAL A 146 -18.04 -65.59 72.24
N ALA A 147 -17.90 -64.53 71.43
CA ALA A 147 -18.12 -63.18 71.93
C ALA A 147 -19.60 -62.97 72.29
N GLU A 148 -19.88 -62.18 73.32
CA GLU A 148 -21.24 -61.68 73.57
C GLU A 148 -21.79 -61.01 72.29
N GLY A 149 -23.04 -61.29 71.96
CA GLY A 149 -23.68 -60.88 70.70
C GLY A 149 -23.52 -61.85 69.53
N THR A 150 -22.85 -63.00 69.71
CA THR A 150 -22.75 -64.02 68.66
C THR A 150 -24.10 -64.71 68.43
N GLU A 151 -24.47 -64.92 67.17
CA GLU A 151 -25.68 -65.65 66.78
C GLU A 151 -25.49 -67.17 66.90
N VAL A 152 -26.51 -67.86 67.43
CA VAL A 152 -26.58 -69.33 67.47
C VAL A 152 -27.70 -69.82 66.55
N ASP A 153 -27.32 -70.54 65.51
CA ASP A 153 -28.19 -71.18 64.53
C ASP A 153 -28.74 -72.52 65.06
N PHE A 154 -29.96 -72.86 64.68
CA PHE A 154 -30.63 -74.10 65.05
C PHE A 154 -31.24 -74.82 63.85
N GLU A 155 -31.33 -76.14 63.94
CA GLU A 155 -32.12 -76.96 63.04
C GLU A 155 -33.19 -77.70 63.86
N THR A 156 -34.45 -77.64 63.42
CA THR A 156 -35.59 -78.23 64.12
C THR A 156 -36.28 -79.31 63.28
N ALA A 157 -36.82 -80.33 63.95
CA ALA A 157 -37.52 -81.43 63.28
C ALA A 157 -38.91 -81.02 62.75
N THR A 158 -39.33 -81.56 61.60
CA THR A 158 -40.70 -81.41 61.04
C THR A 158 -41.55 -82.69 61.05
N GLY A 159 -40.96 -83.83 61.43
CA GLY A 159 -41.57 -85.18 61.39
C GLY A 159 -40.83 -86.17 60.48
N PRO A 160 -41.30 -87.42 60.30
CA PRO A 160 -40.59 -88.45 59.54
C PRO A 160 -40.43 -88.12 58.05
N CYS A 161 -39.33 -88.56 57.44
CA CYS A 161 -39.01 -88.25 56.05
C CYS A 161 -39.90 -89.04 55.05
N GLY A 162 -40.42 -88.38 54.02
CA GLY A 162 -41.22 -88.98 52.92
C GLY A 162 -40.47 -88.97 51.58
N TYR A 163 -40.88 -89.83 50.64
CA TYR A 163 -40.28 -89.95 49.31
C TYR A 163 -41.27 -89.63 48.17
N THR A 164 -40.79 -89.00 47.11
CA THR A 164 -41.57 -88.52 45.98
C THR A 164 -41.61 -89.56 44.87
N LEU A 165 -42.82 -89.94 44.43
CA LEU A 165 -43.04 -90.74 43.23
C LEU A 165 -43.37 -89.82 42.05
N ASN A 166 -42.53 -89.84 41.02
CA ASN A 166 -42.76 -89.18 39.75
C ASN A 166 -43.23 -90.20 38.70
N VAL A 167 -44.36 -89.92 38.05
CA VAL A 167 -44.88 -90.73 36.95
C VAL A 167 -44.76 -89.93 35.65
N ALA A 168 -43.98 -90.44 34.71
CA ALA A 168 -43.73 -89.83 33.42
C ALA A 168 -44.16 -90.75 32.26
N LYS A 169 -44.32 -90.19 31.07
CA LYS A 169 -44.65 -90.92 29.84
C LYS A 169 -43.57 -90.70 28.80
N MET A 170 -43.20 -91.72 28.03
CA MET A 170 -42.16 -91.64 27.00
C MET A 170 -42.57 -92.33 25.70
N GLY A 171 -41.96 -91.96 24.58
CA GLY A 171 -42.28 -92.48 23.24
C GLY A 171 -43.33 -91.67 22.47
N GLY A 172 -43.44 -91.91 21.16
CA GLY A 172 -44.25 -91.10 20.23
C GLY A 172 -45.77 -91.37 20.25
N GLY A 173 -46.25 -92.25 21.13
CA GLY A 173 -47.68 -92.52 21.31
C GLY A 173 -48.31 -91.75 22.48
N HIS A 174 -49.63 -91.72 22.55
CA HIS A 174 -50.40 -91.10 23.64
C HIS A 174 -51.06 -92.17 24.52
N GLY A 175 -51.24 -91.87 25.81
CA GLY A 175 -51.90 -92.75 26.79
C GLY A 175 -52.04 -92.13 28.17
N THR A 176 -52.77 -92.79 29.09
CA THR A 176 -53.00 -92.37 30.48
C THR A 176 -52.36 -93.33 31.48
N VAL A 177 -52.05 -92.84 32.69
CA VAL A 177 -51.59 -93.67 33.82
C VAL A 177 -52.44 -93.34 35.04
N SER A 178 -53.00 -94.36 35.69
CA SER A 178 -53.87 -94.22 36.87
C SER A 178 -53.51 -95.21 37.99
N GLY A 179 -53.69 -94.80 39.25
CA GLY A 179 -53.38 -95.61 40.45
C GLY A 179 -52.61 -94.83 41.52
N GLY A 180 -52.51 -95.38 42.75
CA GLY A 180 -51.69 -94.80 43.83
C GLY A 180 -52.23 -93.56 44.56
N GLY A 181 -53.46 -93.11 44.26
CA GLY A 181 -54.05 -91.90 44.84
C GLY A 181 -54.15 -90.70 43.87
N THR A 182 -53.81 -90.89 42.60
CA THR A 182 -53.89 -89.86 41.56
C THR A 182 -54.37 -90.41 40.21
N ASP A 183 -55.05 -89.55 39.43
CA ASP A 183 -55.44 -89.79 38.04
C ASP A 183 -54.59 -88.87 37.15
N CYS A 184 -53.53 -89.41 36.55
CA CYS A 184 -52.46 -88.57 36.01
C CYS A 184 -52.54 -88.40 34.48
N GLY A 185 -52.72 -87.14 34.09
CA GLY A 185 -52.50 -86.63 32.73
C GLY A 185 -51.03 -86.72 32.31
N ALA A 186 -50.38 -85.66 31.85
CA ALA A 186 -49.06 -85.77 31.22
C ALA A 186 -47.90 -86.18 32.16
N VAL A 187 -47.82 -85.62 33.38
CA VAL A 187 -46.86 -85.97 34.45
C VAL A 187 -47.53 -85.70 35.80
N CYS A 188 -47.31 -86.56 36.80
CA CYS A 188 -47.70 -86.27 38.18
C CYS A 188 -46.59 -86.66 39.16
N SER A 189 -46.48 -85.90 40.24
CA SER A 189 -45.50 -86.08 41.31
C SER A 189 -46.26 -86.07 42.64
N GLN A 190 -46.16 -87.14 43.41
CA GLN A 190 -46.85 -87.25 44.71
C GLN A 190 -45.91 -87.84 45.76
N ALA A 191 -45.90 -87.24 46.96
CA ALA A 191 -45.12 -87.72 48.08
C ALA A 191 -45.85 -88.86 48.80
N HIS A 192 -45.11 -89.91 49.14
CA HIS A 192 -45.57 -91.07 49.88
C HIS A 192 -44.65 -91.34 51.07
N PRO A 193 -45.17 -91.90 52.18
CA PRO A 193 -44.35 -92.27 53.33
C PRO A 193 -43.31 -93.33 52.95
N SER A 194 -42.15 -93.29 53.62
CA SER A 194 -41.14 -94.36 53.53
C SER A 194 -41.77 -95.74 53.83
N GLY A 195 -41.56 -96.71 52.95
CA GLY A 195 -42.10 -98.07 52.99
C GLY A 195 -43.48 -98.27 52.35
N ALA A 196 -44.11 -97.24 51.78
CA ALA A 196 -45.43 -97.36 51.15
C ALA A 196 -45.39 -98.17 49.84
N GLN A 197 -46.37 -99.04 49.59
CA GLN A 197 -46.52 -99.77 48.32
C GLN A 197 -47.53 -99.07 47.40
N VAL A 198 -47.16 -98.81 46.14
CA VAL A 198 -47.98 -98.07 45.15
C VAL A 198 -48.17 -98.91 43.88
N LEU A 199 -49.42 -99.02 43.41
CA LEU A 199 -49.80 -99.74 42.18
C LEU A 199 -50.33 -98.77 41.12
N LEU A 200 -49.77 -98.83 39.90
CA LEU A 200 -50.08 -97.98 38.75
C LEU A 200 -50.51 -98.81 37.53
N THR A 201 -51.38 -98.26 36.68
CA THR A 201 -51.90 -98.89 35.45
C THR A 201 -51.83 -97.93 34.26
N ALA A 202 -51.25 -98.35 33.14
CA ALA A 202 -51.15 -97.57 31.89
C ALA A 202 -52.24 -97.98 30.89
N THR A 203 -52.82 -97.00 30.17
CA THR A 203 -53.82 -97.24 29.13
C THR A 203 -53.43 -96.48 27.85
N ALA A 204 -53.23 -97.17 26.73
CA ALA A 204 -52.87 -96.54 25.47
C ALA A 204 -54.06 -95.78 24.85
N GLY A 205 -53.81 -94.58 24.34
CA GLY A 205 -54.77 -93.75 23.60
C GLY A 205 -54.88 -94.17 22.14
N ALA A 206 -55.89 -93.64 21.43
CA ALA A 206 -56.14 -93.98 20.03
C ALA A 206 -54.91 -93.70 19.12
N GLY A 207 -54.55 -94.67 18.27
CA GLY A 207 -53.40 -94.56 17.36
C GLY A 207 -52.04 -94.89 17.99
N SER A 208 -52.02 -95.35 19.24
CA SER A 208 -50.81 -95.66 20.00
C SER A 208 -50.86 -97.06 20.61
N VAL A 209 -49.70 -97.65 20.87
CA VAL A 209 -49.56 -98.92 21.59
C VAL A 209 -48.72 -98.72 22.85
N PHE A 210 -49.11 -99.35 23.96
CA PHE A 210 -48.28 -99.38 25.17
C PHE A 210 -47.10 -100.31 24.95
N ALA A 211 -45.88 -99.81 25.14
CA ALA A 211 -44.64 -100.50 24.83
C ALA A 211 -43.93 -101.07 26.06
N GLY A 212 -44.21 -100.56 27.27
CA GLY A 212 -43.66 -101.09 28.51
C GLY A 212 -43.50 -100.06 29.63
N TRP A 213 -43.10 -100.56 30.81
CA TRP A 213 -42.74 -99.75 31.97
C TRP A 213 -41.23 -99.75 32.17
N THR A 214 -40.67 -98.64 32.63
CA THR A 214 -39.30 -98.57 33.18
C THR A 214 -39.31 -97.93 34.57
N GLY A 215 -38.42 -98.37 35.45
CA GLY A 215 -38.34 -97.90 36.85
C GLY A 215 -39.26 -98.59 37.85
N ALA A 216 -40.01 -99.62 37.42
CA ALA A 216 -40.91 -100.42 38.27
C ALA A 216 -40.15 -101.53 39.04
N ASP A 217 -40.60 -101.87 40.25
CA ASP A 217 -40.08 -103.05 40.97
C ASP A 217 -40.62 -104.35 40.36
N GLU A 218 -41.93 -104.38 40.08
CA GLU A 218 -42.61 -105.51 39.44
C GLU A 218 -43.60 -105.02 38.37
N THR A 219 -43.69 -105.75 37.25
CA THR A 219 -44.60 -105.42 36.15
C THR A 219 -45.47 -106.61 35.75
N SER A 220 -46.74 -106.35 35.46
CA SER A 220 -47.69 -107.34 34.91
C SER A 220 -48.54 -106.68 33.84
N GLY A 221 -48.18 -106.91 32.57
CA GLY A 221 -48.84 -106.28 31.42
C GLY A 221 -48.72 -104.76 31.47
N ASN A 222 -49.87 -104.08 31.53
CA ASN A 222 -49.93 -102.62 31.62
C ASN A 222 -49.90 -102.09 33.06
N THR A 223 -49.67 -102.93 34.08
CA THR A 223 -49.59 -102.53 35.49
C THR A 223 -48.18 -102.58 36.06
N CYS A 224 -47.89 -101.71 37.04
CA CYS A 224 -46.60 -101.49 37.69
C CYS A 224 -46.79 -101.38 39.21
N LEU A 225 -46.09 -102.20 40.00
CA LEU A 225 -46.04 -102.10 41.47
C LEU A 225 -44.67 -101.59 41.91
N LEU A 226 -44.65 -100.73 42.95
CA LEU A 226 -43.42 -100.15 43.51
C LEU A 226 -43.50 -99.96 45.03
N VAL A 227 -42.36 -100.04 45.71
CA VAL A 227 -42.19 -99.73 47.14
C VAL A 227 -41.38 -98.44 47.30
N MET A 228 -41.87 -97.50 48.09
CA MET A 228 -41.27 -96.18 48.28
C MET A 228 -40.21 -96.20 49.39
N ASP A 229 -38.98 -96.59 49.04
CA ASP A 229 -37.77 -96.58 49.88
C ASP A 229 -36.78 -95.46 49.51
N SER A 230 -37.03 -94.76 48.41
CA SER A 230 -36.34 -93.56 47.95
C SER A 230 -37.26 -92.76 47.03
N ASP A 231 -36.86 -91.55 46.64
CA ASP A 231 -37.51 -90.86 45.51
C ASP A 231 -37.40 -91.74 44.26
N ARG A 232 -38.51 -91.93 43.55
CA ARG A 232 -38.60 -92.86 42.43
C ARG A 232 -39.27 -92.19 41.24
N THR A 233 -38.77 -92.48 40.05
CA THR A 233 -39.43 -92.08 38.79
C THR A 233 -39.75 -93.33 37.99
N VAL A 234 -41.00 -93.43 37.52
CA VAL A 234 -41.46 -94.50 36.66
C VAL A 234 -41.94 -93.94 35.33
N TRP A 235 -41.59 -94.59 34.23
CA TRP A 235 -42.01 -94.17 32.89
C TRP A 235 -42.93 -95.21 32.25
N ALA A 236 -44.10 -94.75 31.78
CA ALA A 236 -44.97 -95.50 30.88
C ALA A 236 -44.61 -95.19 29.42
N GLN A 237 -44.16 -96.19 28.66
CA GLN A 237 -43.80 -96.00 27.26
C GLN A 237 -44.99 -96.25 26.33
N PHE A 238 -45.25 -95.32 25.41
CA PHE A 238 -46.25 -95.44 24.34
C PHE A 238 -45.59 -95.18 22.98
N ALA A 239 -45.84 -96.04 21.98
CA ALA A 239 -45.32 -95.87 20.62
C ALA A 239 -46.43 -95.50 19.63
N SER A 240 -46.12 -94.63 18.67
CA SER A 240 -46.97 -94.31 17.51
C SER A 240 -46.98 -95.48 16.54
N ALA A 241 -48.13 -95.79 15.96
CA ALA A 241 -48.25 -96.84 14.95
C ALA A 241 -47.59 -96.52 13.58
N ALA A 242 -46.93 -95.35 13.41
CA ALA A 242 -46.49 -94.83 12.10
C ALA A 242 -44.96 -94.57 11.89
N GLY A 243 -44.07 -94.87 12.85
CA GLY A 243 -42.59 -94.71 12.70
C GLY A 243 -42.01 -93.32 13.04
N ASN A 244 -40.67 -93.20 13.13
CA ASN A 244 -39.92 -92.02 13.60
C ASN A 244 -39.06 -91.38 12.49
N THR A 245 -39.14 -90.06 12.25
CA THR A 245 -38.45 -89.41 11.10
C THR A 245 -37.31 -88.47 11.54
N LEU A 246 -36.12 -88.59 10.93
CA LEU A 246 -35.00 -87.64 11.07
C LEU A 246 -34.98 -86.66 9.90
N VAL A 247 -35.00 -85.36 10.17
CA VAL A 247 -34.84 -84.28 9.20
C VAL A 247 -33.46 -83.65 9.36
N VAL A 248 -32.73 -83.45 8.27
CA VAL A 248 -31.45 -82.74 8.26
C VAL A 248 -31.54 -81.51 7.37
N THR A 249 -31.24 -80.35 7.96
CA THR A 249 -31.24 -79.04 7.31
C THR A 249 -29.82 -78.49 7.24
N LYS A 250 -29.45 -77.78 6.17
CA LYS A 250 -28.16 -77.10 6.05
C LYS A 250 -28.33 -75.60 6.11
N THR A 251 -27.42 -74.93 6.81
CA THR A 251 -27.41 -73.47 6.95
C THR A 251 -25.99 -72.91 6.79
N GLY A 252 -25.89 -71.60 6.61
CA GLY A 252 -24.64 -70.88 6.36
C GLY A 252 -24.36 -70.62 4.87
N ASN A 253 -23.31 -69.84 4.59
CA ASN A 253 -22.95 -69.40 3.23
C ASN A 253 -21.97 -70.36 2.52
N GLY A 254 -21.44 -71.35 3.24
CA GLY A 254 -20.62 -72.43 2.68
C GLY A 254 -21.47 -73.59 2.16
N SER A 255 -20.83 -74.57 1.52
CA SER A 255 -21.49 -75.77 1.00
C SER A 255 -20.81 -77.05 1.48
N GLY A 256 -21.56 -78.14 1.53
CA GLY A 256 -21.06 -79.45 1.96
C GLY A 256 -22.16 -80.50 1.96
N THR A 257 -21.79 -81.75 2.21
CA THR A 257 -22.73 -82.88 2.31
C THR A 257 -22.85 -83.36 3.75
N VAL A 258 -24.00 -83.93 4.09
CA VAL A 258 -24.21 -84.64 5.37
C VAL A 258 -24.65 -86.06 5.06
N THR A 259 -23.91 -87.04 5.55
CA THR A 259 -24.18 -88.47 5.32
C THR A 259 -24.31 -89.22 6.63
N GLY A 260 -25.13 -90.28 6.65
CA GLY A 260 -25.33 -91.15 7.80
C GLY A 260 -25.99 -92.47 7.40
N ASN A 261 -26.26 -93.34 8.36
CA ASN A 261 -26.81 -94.67 8.09
C ASN A 261 -28.22 -94.58 7.47
N GLY A 262 -28.31 -94.67 6.14
CA GLY A 262 -29.56 -94.56 5.39
C GLY A 262 -29.97 -93.13 4.97
N ILE A 263 -29.16 -92.11 5.28
CA ILE A 263 -29.43 -90.70 4.94
C ILE A 263 -28.21 -90.09 4.23
N ASN A 264 -28.39 -89.51 3.03
CA ASN A 264 -27.32 -88.89 2.26
C ASN A 264 -27.84 -87.62 1.60
N CYS A 265 -27.33 -86.49 2.08
CA CYS A 265 -27.95 -85.20 1.81
C CYS A 265 -26.96 -84.29 1.11
N GLY A 266 -27.25 -83.99 -0.16
CA GLY A 266 -26.67 -82.88 -0.92
C GLY A 266 -27.28 -81.52 -0.54
N GLY A 267 -28.62 -81.46 -0.40
CA GLY A 267 -29.37 -80.33 0.18
C GLY A 267 -30.05 -80.71 1.50
N ASP A 268 -31.16 -80.07 1.86
CA ASP A 268 -32.04 -80.48 2.97
C ASP A 268 -32.76 -81.79 2.63
N CYS A 269 -33.01 -82.64 3.62
CA CYS A 269 -33.51 -84.00 3.41
C CYS A 269 -34.15 -84.59 4.67
N SER A 270 -34.85 -85.72 4.57
CA SER A 270 -35.33 -86.49 5.72
C SER A 270 -35.32 -88.00 5.47
N GLN A 271 -35.33 -88.79 6.54
CA GLN A 271 -35.34 -90.26 6.51
C GLN A 271 -36.16 -90.83 7.68
N THR A 272 -37.04 -91.80 7.43
CA THR A 272 -37.90 -92.44 8.46
C THR A 272 -37.37 -93.81 8.88
N TYR A 273 -37.41 -94.09 10.18
CA TYR A 273 -36.97 -95.31 10.84
C TYR A 273 -38.14 -95.95 11.61
N GLY A 274 -38.30 -97.27 11.53
CA GLY A 274 -39.46 -97.99 12.09
C GLY A 274 -39.38 -98.32 13.59
N LEU A 275 -38.20 -98.24 14.19
CA LEU A 275 -37.92 -98.45 15.61
C LEU A 275 -36.93 -97.36 16.07
N PRO A 276 -36.80 -97.08 17.38
CA PRO A 276 -35.75 -96.18 17.89
C PRO A 276 -34.37 -96.59 17.35
N THR A 277 -33.70 -95.69 16.63
CA THR A 277 -32.45 -95.99 15.90
C THR A 277 -31.37 -94.96 16.18
N ASN A 278 -30.13 -95.38 16.42
CA ASN A 278 -28.96 -94.49 16.49
C ASN A 278 -28.40 -94.22 15.08
N VAL A 279 -28.30 -92.96 14.69
CA VAL A 279 -27.77 -92.50 13.40
C VAL A 279 -26.57 -91.61 13.63
N THR A 280 -25.39 -91.97 13.12
CA THR A 280 -24.21 -91.08 13.10
C THR A 280 -24.16 -90.30 11.79
N LEU A 281 -24.27 -88.99 11.87
CA LEU A 281 -24.12 -88.03 10.78
C LEU A 281 -22.66 -87.59 10.65
N THR A 282 -22.19 -87.47 9.42
CA THR A 282 -20.86 -86.96 9.05
C THR A 282 -21.02 -85.78 8.11
N ALA A 283 -20.49 -84.62 8.48
CA ALA A 283 -20.43 -83.46 7.61
C ALA A 283 -19.13 -83.45 6.80
N THR A 284 -19.22 -83.28 5.49
CA THR A 284 -18.06 -83.11 4.60
C THR A 284 -18.17 -81.76 3.90
N PRO A 285 -17.35 -80.76 4.29
CA PRO A 285 -17.30 -79.48 3.57
C PRO A 285 -16.89 -79.68 2.12
N ALA A 286 -17.52 -78.95 1.19
CA ALA A 286 -17.03 -78.83 -0.17
C ALA A 286 -15.76 -77.95 -0.22
N LYS A 287 -14.97 -78.05 -1.29
CA LYS A 287 -13.78 -77.21 -1.49
C LYS A 287 -14.14 -75.72 -1.35
N GLY A 288 -13.43 -74.99 -0.49
CA GLY A 288 -13.68 -73.57 -0.19
C GLY A 288 -14.62 -73.29 0.98
N SER A 289 -15.20 -74.34 1.57
CA SER A 289 -16.07 -74.25 2.75
C SER A 289 -15.47 -74.99 3.95
N VAL A 290 -15.86 -74.56 5.14
CA VAL A 290 -15.50 -75.13 6.44
C VAL A 290 -16.81 -75.51 7.15
N PHE A 291 -16.83 -76.67 7.78
CA PHE A 291 -17.95 -77.09 8.62
C PHE A 291 -17.75 -76.50 10.02
N THR A 292 -18.78 -75.84 10.56
CA THR A 292 -18.69 -75.09 11.82
C THR A 292 -19.44 -75.76 12.98
N GLY A 293 -20.23 -76.79 12.70
CA GLY A 293 -20.87 -77.60 13.73
C GLY A 293 -22.29 -78.04 13.37
N PHE A 294 -22.80 -79.00 14.15
CA PHE A 294 -24.19 -79.41 14.13
C PHE A 294 -24.96 -78.71 15.25
N THR A 295 -26.25 -78.43 15.06
CA THR A 295 -27.18 -77.94 16.08
C THR A 295 -28.50 -78.71 16.02
N GLY A 296 -29.33 -78.67 17.06
CA GLY A 296 -30.63 -79.37 17.08
C GLY A 296 -30.56 -80.87 17.44
N HIS A 297 -29.41 -81.36 17.91
CA HIS A 297 -29.22 -82.73 18.40
C HIS A 297 -29.08 -82.77 19.93
N ASP A 298 -29.26 -83.94 20.55
CA ASP A 298 -29.09 -84.13 21.99
C ASP A 298 -27.60 -84.01 22.39
N SER A 299 -27.33 -83.37 23.52
CA SER A 299 -26.00 -82.87 23.92
C SER A 299 -24.89 -83.90 24.14
N GLU A 300 -25.18 -85.21 24.05
CA GLU A 300 -24.22 -86.29 24.31
C GLU A 300 -23.58 -86.90 23.03
N GLY A 301 -23.88 -86.37 21.84
CA GLY A 301 -23.61 -87.04 20.57
C GLY A 301 -22.43 -86.57 19.71
N ILE A 302 -21.61 -85.58 20.12
CA ILE A 302 -20.50 -85.09 19.26
C ILE A 302 -19.23 -85.92 19.51
N PHE A 303 -18.79 -86.68 18.50
CA PHE A 303 -17.64 -87.59 18.61
C PHE A 303 -16.42 -87.15 17.76
N GLY A 304 -16.39 -85.89 17.32
CA GLY A 304 -15.30 -85.27 16.57
C GLY A 304 -15.74 -84.01 15.82
N ASP A 305 -14.80 -83.30 15.20
CA ASP A 305 -15.02 -81.97 14.60
C ASP A 305 -16.10 -81.94 13.49
N ASN A 306 -16.45 -83.09 12.90
CA ASN A 306 -17.46 -83.20 11.84
C ASN A 306 -18.44 -84.39 11.99
N LEU A 307 -18.57 -84.96 13.19
CA LEU A 307 -19.43 -86.12 13.47
C LEU A 307 -20.49 -85.81 14.54
N CYS A 308 -21.72 -86.28 14.32
CA CYS A 308 -22.84 -86.13 15.27
C CYS A 308 -23.68 -87.40 15.33
N ALA A 309 -23.78 -88.05 16.49
CA ALA A 309 -24.72 -89.13 16.75
C ALA A 309 -26.09 -88.58 17.16
N VAL A 310 -27.15 -89.15 16.61
CA VAL A 310 -28.55 -88.75 16.82
C VAL A 310 -29.37 -90.00 17.13
N TYR A 311 -30.05 -90.02 18.27
CA TYR A 311 -30.99 -91.08 18.62
C TYR A 311 -32.40 -90.72 18.14
N VAL A 312 -32.93 -91.48 17.19
CA VAL A 312 -34.20 -91.20 16.49
C VAL A 312 -35.33 -92.03 17.10
N ASP A 313 -35.78 -91.62 18.28
CA ASP A 313 -36.88 -92.21 19.05
C ASP A 313 -38.23 -91.51 18.87
N CYS A 314 -38.22 -90.34 18.24
CA CYS A 314 -39.35 -89.56 17.74
C CYS A 314 -38.93 -88.76 16.49
N VAL A 315 -39.71 -87.78 16.04
CA VAL A 315 -39.28 -86.88 14.96
C VAL A 315 -38.15 -85.98 15.47
N ARG A 316 -37.00 -85.95 14.77
CA ARG A 316 -35.81 -85.17 15.15
C ARG A 316 -35.37 -84.26 14.00
N GLU A 317 -34.92 -83.04 14.32
CA GLU A 317 -34.43 -82.07 13.34
C GLU A 317 -32.99 -81.66 13.69
N VAL A 318 -32.05 -81.90 12.77
CA VAL A 318 -30.63 -81.56 12.95
C VAL A 318 -30.18 -80.59 11.88
N THR A 319 -29.52 -79.51 12.29
CA THR A 319 -28.98 -78.49 11.38
C THR A 319 -27.46 -78.62 11.28
N ALA A 320 -26.92 -78.62 10.06
CA ALA A 320 -25.48 -78.62 9.79
C ALA A 320 -25.04 -77.27 9.20
N ASN A 321 -24.10 -76.59 9.85
CA ASN A 321 -23.67 -75.26 9.43
C ASN A 321 -22.33 -75.29 8.67
N PHE A 322 -22.32 -74.68 7.47
CA PHE A 322 -21.12 -74.53 6.63
C PHE A 322 -20.83 -73.06 6.35
N THR A 323 -19.57 -72.63 6.52
CA THR A 323 -19.11 -71.26 6.23
C THR A 323 -18.04 -71.28 5.15
N THR A 324 -17.92 -70.20 4.37
CA THR A 324 -16.82 -70.07 3.39
C THR A 324 -15.49 -69.78 4.09
N THR A 325 -14.38 -70.14 3.44
CA THR A 325 -13.05 -69.75 3.91
C THR A 325 -12.79 -68.29 3.48
N PRO A 326 -12.55 -67.34 4.41
CA PRO A 326 -12.24 -65.97 4.03
C PRO A 326 -10.85 -65.88 3.38
N ARG A 327 -10.73 -65.00 2.38
CA ARG A 327 -9.49 -64.59 1.70
C ARG A 327 -9.27 -63.12 1.98
N ARG A 328 -8.06 -62.76 2.40
CA ARG A 328 -7.71 -61.39 2.78
C ARG A 328 -7.24 -60.60 1.56
N LEU A 329 -7.82 -59.42 1.37
CA LEU A 329 -7.35 -58.43 0.39
C LEU A 329 -6.70 -57.27 1.13
N ASP A 330 -5.40 -57.07 0.90
CA ASP A 330 -4.68 -55.86 1.29
C ASP A 330 -4.73 -54.83 0.17
N VAL A 331 -5.16 -53.62 0.50
CA VAL A 331 -5.12 -52.46 -0.39
C VAL A 331 -4.08 -51.50 0.13
N VAL A 332 -3.00 -51.36 -0.62
CA VAL A 332 -1.92 -50.40 -0.37
C VAL A 332 -2.23 -49.12 -1.13
N ASN A 333 -2.31 -48.01 -0.41
CA ASN A 333 -2.48 -46.69 -1.02
C ASN A 333 -1.11 -46.01 -1.05
N GLY A 334 -0.58 -45.77 -2.25
CA GLY A 334 0.70 -45.09 -2.45
C GLY A 334 0.75 -43.63 -1.96
N GLY A 335 -0.36 -43.11 -1.43
CA GLY A 335 -0.56 -41.71 -1.03
C GLY A 335 -1.07 -40.86 -2.19
N GLY A 336 -1.85 -39.82 -1.91
CA GLY A 336 -2.37 -38.90 -2.93
C GLY A 336 -3.73 -39.28 -3.54
N GLY A 337 -4.55 -40.01 -2.80
CA GLY A 337 -5.92 -40.34 -3.19
C GLY A 337 -6.62 -41.24 -2.20
N THR A 338 -7.83 -41.68 -2.53
CA THR A 338 -8.63 -42.63 -1.76
C THR A 338 -8.98 -43.85 -2.62
N VAL A 339 -9.00 -45.04 -2.02
CA VAL A 339 -9.46 -46.26 -2.69
C VAL A 339 -10.75 -46.72 -2.04
N THR A 340 -11.76 -46.98 -2.88
CA THR A 340 -13.10 -47.42 -2.47
C THR A 340 -13.50 -48.72 -3.17
N GLY A 341 -14.29 -49.53 -2.48
CA GLY A 341 -14.83 -50.80 -2.94
C GLY A 341 -15.79 -51.37 -1.89
N LEU A 342 -16.46 -52.48 -2.20
CA LEU A 342 -17.32 -53.14 -1.20
C LEU A 342 -16.47 -53.63 -0.03
N GLY A 343 -16.61 -53.03 1.16
CA GLY A 343 -15.79 -53.36 2.34
C GLY A 343 -14.40 -52.70 2.38
N ILE A 344 -14.04 -51.89 1.38
CA ILE A 344 -12.79 -51.12 1.31
C ILE A 344 -13.13 -49.65 1.17
N ASN A 345 -12.65 -48.81 2.09
CA ASN A 345 -12.71 -47.36 1.98
C ASN A 345 -11.56 -46.76 2.79
N CYS A 346 -10.44 -46.50 2.13
CA CYS A 346 -9.26 -46.01 2.83
C CYS A 346 -8.51 -44.94 2.05
N GLY A 347 -8.19 -43.84 2.76
CA GLY A 347 -7.23 -42.83 2.35
C GLY A 347 -5.77 -43.20 2.68
N GLY A 348 -5.55 -44.34 3.36
CA GLY A 348 -4.24 -44.97 3.60
C GLY A 348 -4.33 -46.47 3.28
N ASN A 349 -3.42 -47.29 3.81
CA ASN A 349 -3.50 -48.75 3.63
C ASN A 349 -4.68 -49.33 4.42
N CYS A 350 -5.42 -50.28 3.84
CA CYS A 350 -6.46 -51.01 4.54
C CYS A 350 -6.63 -52.43 4.02
N SER A 351 -7.38 -53.25 4.72
CA SER A 351 -7.64 -54.63 4.32
C SER A 351 -9.06 -55.07 4.65
N ALA A 352 -9.60 -56.00 3.86
CA ALA A 352 -10.89 -56.62 4.11
C ALA A 352 -10.88 -58.11 3.71
N ASP A 353 -11.72 -58.90 4.37
CA ASP A 353 -11.88 -60.32 4.09
C ASP A 353 -13.08 -60.58 3.19
N TYR A 354 -12.89 -61.44 2.19
CA TYR A 354 -13.89 -61.81 1.20
C TYR A 354 -14.03 -63.32 1.11
N SER A 355 -15.19 -63.81 0.70
CA SER A 355 -15.36 -65.23 0.38
C SER A 355 -14.48 -65.66 -0.80
N GLU A 356 -13.94 -66.88 -0.75
CA GLU A 356 -13.16 -67.45 -1.86
C GLU A 356 -13.87 -67.35 -3.22
N ASN A 357 -13.12 -66.97 -4.26
CA ASN A 357 -13.58 -66.67 -5.62
C ASN A 357 -14.53 -65.47 -5.77
N ALA A 358 -14.70 -64.64 -4.74
CA ALA A 358 -15.39 -63.35 -4.90
C ALA A 358 -14.60 -62.42 -5.84
N THR A 359 -15.30 -61.70 -6.71
CA THR A 359 -14.72 -60.64 -7.52
C THR A 359 -14.97 -59.28 -6.85
N VAL A 360 -13.91 -58.65 -6.36
CA VAL A 360 -13.93 -57.32 -5.73
C VAL A 360 -13.69 -56.26 -6.80
N ARG A 361 -14.52 -55.22 -6.82
CA ARG A 361 -14.31 -54.02 -7.65
C ARG A 361 -13.76 -52.90 -6.79
N LEU A 362 -12.64 -52.31 -7.21
CA LEU A 362 -12.02 -51.17 -6.57
C LEU A 362 -12.05 -49.95 -7.52
N SER A 363 -12.14 -48.76 -6.93
CA SER A 363 -12.05 -47.48 -7.60
C SER A 363 -11.12 -46.57 -6.80
N ALA A 364 -10.17 -45.96 -7.49
CA ALA A 364 -9.26 -44.97 -6.94
C ALA A 364 -9.76 -43.57 -7.32
N GLU A 365 -9.83 -42.68 -6.35
CA GLU A 365 -10.11 -41.26 -6.56
C GLU A 365 -8.86 -40.46 -6.15
N PRO A 366 -8.13 -39.84 -7.10
CA PRO A 366 -6.97 -39.01 -6.77
C PRO A 366 -7.37 -37.78 -5.95
N ASP A 367 -6.50 -37.38 -5.02
CA ASP A 367 -6.63 -36.07 -4.37
C ASP A 367 -6.40 -34.94 -5.39
N GLU A 368 -6.86 -33.72 -5.08
CA GLU A 368 -6.90 -32.57 -6.01
C GLU A 368 -5.58 -32.32 -6.78
N LEU A 369 -4.43 -32.47 -6.09
CA LEU A 369 -3.08 -32.23 -6.61
C LEU A 369 -2.40 -33.49 -7.19
N HIS A 370 -3.08 -34.62 -7.21
CA HIS A 370 -2.54 -35.90 -7.67
C HIS A 370 -3.32 -36.44 -8.87
N GLU A 371 -2.69 -37.33 -9.61
CA GLU A 371 -3.34 -38.11 -10.66
C GLU A 371 -3.09 -39.60 -10.45
N PHE A 372 -4.10 -40.39 -10.83
CA PHE A 372 -4.00 -41.84 -10.81
C PHE A 372 -3.05 -42.32 -11.92
N VAL A 373 -2.06 -43.13 -11.55
CA VAL A 373 -1.08 -43.67 -12.51
C VAL A 373 -1.50 -45.06 -12.97
N GLN A 374 -1.61 -45.99 -12.03
CA GLN A 374 -1.90 -47.39 -12.31
C GLN A 374 -2.25 -48.20 -11.06
N TRP A 375 -2.80 -49.38 -11.31
CA TRP A 375 -2.97 -50.44 -10.31
C TRP A 375 -1.82 -51.44 -10.43
N ILE A 376 -1.29 -51.91 -9.31
CA ILE A 376 -0.34 -53.03 -9.24
C ILE A 376 -1.02 -54.16 -8.47
N GLY A 377 -0.96 -55.40 -8.98
CA GLY A 377 -1.51 -56.59 -8.31
C GLY A 377 -2.99 -56.92 -8.60
N ALA A 378 -3.71 -56.05 -9.33
CA ALA A 378 -5.09 -56.30 -9.75
C ALA A 378 -5.16 -57.17 -11.02
N ASP A 379 -6.25 -57.94 -11.19
CA ASP A 379 -6.39 -58.87 -12.33
C ASP A 379 -6.83 -58.16 -13.62
N ASN A 380 -7.68 -57.14 -13.53
CA ASN A 380 -8.03 -56.28 -14.67
C ASN A 380 -8.09 -54.81 -14.22
N ALA A 381 -7.37 -53.94 -14.91
CA ALA A 381 -7.38 -52.50 -14.64
C ALA A 381 -7.91 -51.73 -15.87
N ALA A 382 -8.86 -50.82 -15.65
CA ALA A 382 -9.41 -49.92 -16.65
C ALA A 382 -9.44 -48.50 -16.07
N GLY A 383 -8.36 -47.76 -16.31
CA GLY A 383 -8.16 -46.44 -15.70
C GLY A 383 -8.14 -46.54 -14.17
N ALA A 384 -8.87 -45.65 -13.50
CA ALA A 384 -8.96 -45.58 -12.05
C ALA A 384 -9.75 -46.71 -11.39
N SER A 385 -10.36 -47.63 -12.15
CA SER A 385 -11.08 -48.79 -11.61
C SER A 385 -10.39 -50.11 -11.95
N CYS A 386 -10.47 -51.09 -11.05
CA CYS A 386 -9.96 -52.43 -11.29
C CYS A 386 -10.85 -53.52 -10.65
N THR A 387 -10.61 -54.77 -11.03
CA THR A 387 -11.20 -55.96 -10.41
C THR A 387 -10.12 -56.89 -9.86
N VAL A 388 -10.43 -57.52 -8.72
CA VAL A 388 -9.57 -58.51 -8.05
C VAL A 388 -10.40 -59.78 -7.78
N LEU A 389 -9.91 -60.92 -8.22
CA LEU A 389 -10.47 -62.24 -7.95
C LEU A 389 -9.80 -62.81 -6.69
N MET A 390 -10.60 -63.08 -5.67
CA MET A 390 -10.14 -63.58 -4.37
C MET A 390 -9.96 -65.11 -4.38
N ASP A 391 -9.08 -65.62 -5.23
CA ASP A 391 -8.70 -67.04 -5.30
C ASP A 391 -7.68 -67.45 -4.22
N THR A 392 -6.91 -66.47 -3.76
CA THR A 392 -5.87 -66.53 -2.73
C THR A 392 -5.88 -65.21 -1.94
N ASP A 393 -5.04 -65.08 -0.92
CA ASP A 393 -4.83 -63.76 -0.31
C ASP A 393 -4.10 -62.86 -1.31
N ARG A 394 -4.59 -61.63 -1.48
CA ARG A 394 -4.13 -60.71 -2.53
C ARG A 394 -3.68 -59.39 -1.92
N GLU A 395 -2.70 -58.75 -2.55
CA GLU A 395 -2.32 -57.37 -2.29
C GLU A 395 -2.47 -56.55 -3.58
N VAL A 396 -3.12 -55.41 -3.49
CA VAL A 396 -3.33 -54.48 -4.60
C VAL A 396 -2.89 -53.08 -4.21
N THR A 397 -2.05 -52.46 -5.03
CA THR A 397 -1.56 -51.10 -4.81
C THR A 397 -2.19 -50.12 -5.80
N ALA A 398 -2.78 -49.04 -5.30
CA ALA A 398 -3.10 -47.86 -6.10
C ALA A 398 -1.89 -46.92 -6.11
N VAL A 399 -1.37 -46.63 -7.30
CA VAL A 399 -0.25 -45.69 -7.46
C VAL A 399 -0.78 -44.36 -7.95
N PHE A 400 -0.53 -43.31 -7.16
CA PHE A 400 -0.76 -41.92 -7.56
C PHE A 400 0.57 -41.21 -7.72
N ARG A 401 0.57 -40.12 -8.48
CA ARG A 401 1.71 -39.19 -8.57
C ARG A 401 1.21 -37.77 -8.42
N LEU A 402 2.04 -36.89 -7.85
CA LEU A 402 1.74 -35.46 -7.89
C LEU A 402 1.64 -35.00 -9.35
N LYS A 403 0.63 -34.19 -9.64
CA LYS A 403 0.55 -33.44 -10.89
C LYS A 403 1.74 -32.48 -10.97
N THR A 404 2.11 -32.11 -12.19
CA THR A 404 3.05 -31.03 -12.45
C THR A 404 2.32 -29.94 -13.22
N PHE A 405 2.43 -28.70 -12.77
CA PHE A 405 1.85 -27.54 -13.43
C PHE A 405 2.96 -26.63 -13.98
N THR A 406 2.71 -26.02 -15.12
CA THR A 406 3.63 -25.06 -15.74
C THR A 406 3.40 -23.68 -15.15
N LEU A 407 4.50 -23.02 -14.80
CA LEU A 407 4.55 -21.60 -14.50
C LEU A 407 5.28 -20.90 -15.65
N GLY A 408 4.55 -20.08 -16.39
CA GLY A 408 5.12 -19.12 -17.32
C GLY A 408 5.53 -17.84 -16.61
N MET A 409 6.75 -17.39 -16.88
CA MET A 409 7.34 -16.20 -16.28
C MET A 409 7.74 -15.22 -17.37
N ASN A 410 7.16 -14.03 -17.29
CA ASN A 410 7.23 -13.01 -18.31
C ASN A 410 7.83 -11.74 -17.73
N ALA A 411 8.56 -10.99 -18.56
CA ALA A 411 9.08 -9.68 -18.23
C ALA A 411 8.67 -8.67 -19.31
N GLU A 412 7.84 -7.70 -18.95
CA GLU A 412 7.50 -6.56 -19.81
C GLU A 412 8.40 -5.37 -19.49
N GLY A 413 9.17 -4.91 -20.47
CA GLY A 413 10.27 -3.98 -20.28
C GLY A 413 11.63 -4.70 -20.17
N PHE A 414 12.68 -3.99 -19.73
CA PHE A 414 14.02 -4.59 -19.61
C PHE A 414 14.29 -4.97 -18.15
N GLY A 415 14.29 -6.27 -17.86
CA GLY A 415 14.52 -6.79 -16.52
C GLY A 415 14.45 -8.30 -16.51
N ARG A 416 14.65 -8.89 -15.33
CA ARG A 416 14.69 -10.35 -15.16
C ARG A 416 13.74 -10.79 -14.06
N VAL A 417 13.09 -11.92 -14.27
CA VAL A 417 12.35 -12.65 -13.26
C VAL A 417 13.17 -13.86 -12.86
N ASN A 418 13.59 -13.91 -11.61
CA ASN A 418 14.25 -15.08 -11.04
C ASN A 418 13.23 -15.87 -10.22
N ALA A 419 13.21 -17.19 -10.38
CA ALA A 419 12.43 -18.10 -9.56
C ALA A 419 13.33 -18.96 -8.69
N ARG A 420 12.92 -19.15 -7.45
CA ARG A 420 13.58 -20.00 -6.47
C ARG A 420 12.55 -20.94 -5.85
N VAL A 421 12.87 -22.22 -5.91
CA VAL A 421 12.21 -23.30 -5.17
C VAL A 421 13.32 -24.05 -4.44
N THR A 422 13.04 -24.57 -3.25
CA THR A 422 13.99 -25.24 -2.34
C THR A 422 15.04 -26.07 -3.10
N GLY A 423 16.26 -25.56 -3.26
CA GLY A 423 17.40 -26.25 -3.91
C GLY A 423 17.74 -25.87 -5.36
N TYR A 424 16.93 -25.07 -6.07
CA TYR A 424 17.20 -24.66 -7.45
C TYR A 424 17.02 -23.14 -7.66
N TYR A 425 17.93 -22.54 -8.43
CA TYR A 425 17.88 -21.14 -8.86
C TYR A 425 17.69 -21.08 -10.38
N LEU A 426 16.70 -20.33 -10.84
CA LEU A 426 16.44 -20.13 -12.26
C LEU A 426 16.24 -18.64 -12.54
N GLY A 427 16.93 -18.11 -13.53
CA GLY A 427 16.74 -16.74 -14.01
C GLY A 427 16.14 -16.70 -15.41
N CYS A 428 15.21 -15.77 -15.62
CA CYS A 428 14.45 -15.59 -16.85
C CYS A 428 14.49 -14.12 -17.28
N ASN A 429 14.63 -13.85 -18.58
CA ASN A 429 14.88 -12.48 -19.07
C ASN A 429 13.80 -11.94 -20.03
N MET A 430 12.87 -12.77 -20.50
CA MET A 430 11.87 -12.35 -21.50
C MET A 430 10.60 -13.19 -21.38
N HIS A 431 10.70 -14.49 -21.65
CA HIS A 431 9.64 -15.47 -21.46
C HIS A 431 10.25 -16.84 -21.23
N CYS A 432 9.86 -17.52 -20.16
CA CYS A 432 10.22 -18.91 -19.96
C CYS A 432 9.16 -19.63 -19.15
N GLU A 433 8.96 -20.90 -19.50
CA GLU A 433 8.01 -21.78 -18.85
C GLU A 433 8.77 -22.91 -18.13
N ARG A 434 8.25 -23.34 -16.99
CA ARG A 434 8.83 -24.42 -16.21
C ARG A 434 7.75 -25.19 -15.47
N GLN A 435 7.89 -26.51 -15.43
CA GLN A 435 7.01 -27.36 -14.64
C GLN A 435 7.47 -27.45 -13.18
N PHE A 436 6.51 -27.32 -12.28
CA PHE A 436 6.68 -27.45 -10.84
C PHE A 436 5.71 -28.50 -10.29
N PRO A 437 6.08 -29.24 -9.23
CA PRO A 437 5.13 -30.13 -8.55
C PRO A 437 3.93 -29.34 -7.99
N ALA A 438 2.74 -29.89 -8.13
CA ALA A 438 1.51 -29.32 -7.59
C ALA A 438 1.62 -29.10 -6.06
N GLY A 439 1.09 -27.99 -5.56
CA GLY A 439 1.18 -27.57 -4.16
C GLY A 439 2.54 -26.97 -3.75
N SER A 440 3.49 -26.82 -4.66
CA SER A 440 4.74 -26.12 -4.37
C SER A 440 4.52 -24.61 -4.27
N MET A 441 5.28 -23.96 -3.39
CA MET A 441 5.34 -22.51 -3.27
C MET A 441 6.61 -22.01 -3.96
N VAL A 442 6.45 -21.25 -5.04
CA VAL A 442 7.54 -20.66 -5.82
C VAL A 442 7.77 -19.23 -5.36
N SER A 443 9.01 -18.92 -4.95
CA SER A 443 9.42 -17.55 -4.65
C SER A 443 10.03 -16.91 -5.89
N LEU A 444 9.54 -15.72 -6.25
CA LEU A 444 9.96 -14.95 -7.41
C LEU A 444 10.69 -13.68 -6.96
N THR A 445 11.64 -13.22 -7.77
CA THR A 445 12.35 -11.96 -7.57
C THR A 445 12.57 -11.26 -8.90
N ALA A 446 12.00 -10.07 -9.06
CA ALA A 446 12.22 -9.19 -10.19
C ALA A 446 13.52 -8.41 -10.00
N THR A 447 14.36 -8.36 -11.02
CA THR A 447 15.60 -7.58 -11.03
C THR A 447 15.55 -6.66 -12.24
N PRO A 448 15.32 -5.34 -12.06
CA PRO A 448 15.40 -4.39 -13.16
C PRO A 448 16.79 -4.38 -13.77
N ASP A 449 16.88 -4.33 -15.10
CA ASP A 449 18.15 -4.06 -15.77
C ASP A 449 18.56 -2.59 -15.53
N SER A 450 19.82 -2.26 -15.85
CA SER A 450 20.35 -0.91 -15.65
C SER A 450 19.49 0.16 -16.34
N GLY A 451 19.06 1.18 -15.59
CA GLY A 451 18.22 2.28 -16.09
C GLY A 451 16.72 1.98 -16.12
N GLN A 452 16.29 0.84 -15.56
CA GLN A 452 14.88 0.48 -15.41
C GLN A 452 14.47 0.47 -13.94
N SER A 453 13.20 0.73 -13.68
CA SER A 453 12.56 0.56 -12.38
C SER A 453 11.48 -0.49 -12.48
N PHE A 454 11.41 -1.37 -11.47
CA PHE A 454 10.29 -2.30 -11.31
C PHE A 454 9.02 -1.53 -10.95
N THR A 455 7.92 -1.81 -11.65
CA THR A 455 6.63 -1.11 -11.47
C THR A 455 5.53 -1.99 -10.89
N GLY A 456 5.63 -3.32 -10.97
CA GLY A 456 4.65 -4.23 -10.36
C GLY A 456 4.71 -5.65 -10.90
N TRP A 457 3.92 -6.52 -10.26
CA TRP A 457 3.66 -7.90 -10.71
C TRP A 457 2.20 -8.05 -11.16
N ASP A 458 1.96 -8.96 -12.09
CA ASP A 458 0.63 -9.52 -12.38
C ASP A 458 0.69 -11.06 -12.33
N GLY A 459 -0.44 -11.69 -11.97
CA GLY A 459 -0.58 -13.15 -11.87
C GLY A 459 0.00 -13.83 -10.62
N VAL A 460 0.54 -13.07 -9.65
CA VAL A 460 1.15 -13.59 -8.40
C VAL A 460 0.17 -13.61 -7.22
N ASP A 461 0.37 -14.48 -6.22
CA ASP A 461 -0.50 -14.56 -5.04
C ASP A 461 -0.16 -13.52 -3.98
N THR A 462 1.15 -13.30 -3.75
CA THR A 462 1.63 -12.27 -2.83
C THR A 462 2.78 -11.50 -3.45
N GLN A 463 2.89 -10.22 -3.10
CA GLN A 463 3.92 -9.32 -3.60
C GLN A 463 4.44 -8.40 -2.47
N ASP A 464 5.75 -8.18 -2.46
CA ASP A 464 6.45 -7.23 -1.60
C ASP A 464 7.61 -6.61 -2.40
N GLY A 465 7.35 -5.47 -3.02
CA GLY A 465 8.28 -4.83 -3.95
C GLY A 465 8.67 -5.77 -5.08
N THR A 466 9.96 -6.03 -5.24
CA THR A 466 10.48 -6.94 -6.28
C THR A 466 10.31 -8.42 -5.95
N ALA A 467 9.94 -8.79 -4.73
CA ALA A 467 9.70 -10.17 -4.34
C ALA A 467 8.21 -10.53 -4.51
N ALA A 468 7.93 -11.77 -4.95
CA ALA A 468 6.58 -12.29 -5.06
C ALA A 468 6.54 -13.79 -4.78
N THR A 469 5.35 -14.35 -4.54
CA THR A 469 5.16 -15.80 -4.42
C THR A 469 3.99 -16.30 -5.24
N VAL A 470 4.11 -17.53 -5.74
CA VAL A 470 3.05 -18.26 -6.45
C VAL A 470 2.89 -19.65 -5.85
N PHE A 471 1.66 -20.04 -5.56
CA PHE A 471 1.26 -21.38 -5.16
C PHE A 471 0.78 -22.16 -6.39
N MET A 472 1.42 -23.29 -6.68
CA MET A 472 1.15 -24.08 -7.89
C MET A 472 -0.04 -25.03 -7.70
N ASP A 473 -1.26 -24.50 -7.78
CA ASP A 473 -2.53 -25.25 -7.77
C ASP A 473 -3.10 -25.53 -9.17
N GLY A 474 -2.50 -24.92 -10.21
CA GLY A 474 -2.84 -25.10 -11.61
C GLY A 474 -1.78 -24.48 -12.52
N GLU A 475 -2.03 -24.49 -13.83
CA GLU A 475 -1.23 -23.76 -14.82
C GLU A 475 -1.33 -22.25 -14.55
N ARG A 476 -0.18 -21.57 -14.48
CA ARG A 476 -0.13 -20.15 -14.12
C ARG A 476 0.84 -19.37 -15.00
N GLU A 477 0.54 -18.08 -15.16
CA GLU A 477 1.33 -17.11 -15.88
C GLU A 477 1.56 -15.89 -14.98
N VAL A 478 2.80 -15.41 -14.92
CA VAL A 478 3.17 -14.22 -14.15
C VAL A 478 3.98 -13.26 -14.97
N THR A 479 3.75 -11.96 -14.77
CA THR A 479 4.45 -10.90 -15.49
C THR A 479 5.03 -9.90 -14.51
N ALA A 480 6.35 -9.65 -14.59
CA ALA A 480 6.98 -8.50 -13.97
C ALA A 480 7.01 -7.33 -14.95
N PHE A 481 6.61 -6.14 -14.49
CA PHE A 481 6.64 -4.93 -15.28
C PHE A 481 7.83 -4.06 -14.88
N PHE A 482 8.53 -3.56 -15.90
CA PHE A 482 9.66 -2.64 -15.78
C PHE A 482 9.40 -1.42 -16.65
N SER A 483 9.83 -0.25 -16.20
CA SER A 483 9.74 0.99 -16.96
C SER A 483 11.07 1.72 -16.94
N SER A 484 11.37 2.43 -18.02
CA SER A 484 12.60 3.21 -18.11
C SER A 484 12.57 4.35 -17.10
N VAL A 485 13.62 4.46 -16.29
CA VAL A 485 13.81 5.63 -15.44
C VAL A 485 14.26 6.77 -16.33
N GLN A 486 13.59 7.91 -16.25
CA GLN A 486 13.94 9.12 -17.00
C GLN A 486 14.40 10.22 -16.04
N TYR A 487 15.40 10.98 -16.48
CA TYR A 487 15.90 12.16 -15.79
C TYR A 487 15.81 13.38 -16.70
N THR A 488 15.60 14.55 -16.09
CA THR A 488 15.53 15.83 -16.80
C THR A 488 16.91 16.48 -16.88
N LEU A 489 17.33 16.84 -18.10
CA LEU A 489 18.46 17.74 -18.32
C LEU A 489 17.93 19.14 -18.60
N THR A 490 18.26 20.09 -17.72
CA THR A 490 17.97 21.51 -17.91
C THR A 490 19.26 22.22 -18.33
N ALA A 491 19.20 22.97 -19.43
CA ALA A 491 20.32 23.75 -19.93
C ALA A 491 20.00 25.25 -19.94
N ARG A 492 20.97 26.04 -19.51
CA ARG A 492 20.92 27.50 -19.49
C ARG A 492 22.07 28.10 -20.30
N SER A 493 21.89 29.31 -20.81
CA SER A 493 22.96 30.15 -21.35
C SER A 493 23.20 31.37 -20.46
N SER A 494 24.48 31.72 -20.29
CA SER A 494 24.94 32.96 -19.67
C SER A 494 25.81 33.69 -20.70
N GLY A 495 25.33 34.83 -21.21
CA GLY A 495 25.84 35.47 -22.43
C GLY A 495 25.05 35.06 -23.68
N GLU A 496 25.45 35.55 -24.85
CA GLU A 496 24.75 35.31 -26.12
C GLU A 496 25.30 34.05 -26.83
N GLY A 497 24.43 33.07 -27.01
CA GLY A 497 24.74 31.80 -27.68
C GLY A 497 23.65 30.77 -27.46
N ALA A 498 23.67 29.71 -28.25
CA ALA A 498 22.68 28.63 -28.21
C ALA A 498 23.27 27.35 -27.62
N VAL A 499 22.43 26.59 -26.93
CA VAL A 499 22.75 25.22 -26.47
C VAL A 499 21.90 24.24 -27.28
N SER A 500 22.51 23.15 -27.73
CA SER A 500 21.79 22.10 -28.45
C SER A 500 22.27 20.70 -28.05
N ALA A 501 21.35 19.75 -28.01
CA ALA A 501 21.59 18.33 -27.89
C ALA A 501 20.48 17.56 -28.64
N PRO A 502 20.64 16.25 -28.91
CA PRO A 502 19.56 15.45 -29.48
C PRO A 502 18.30 15.55 -28.60
N GLY A 503 17.18 16.02 -29.17
CA GLY A 503 15.92 16.23 -28.43
C GLY A 503 15.84 17.50 -27.57
N LEU A 504 16.87 18.36 -27.60
CA LEU A 504 16.95 19.60 -26.83
C LEU A 504 17.52 20.72 -27.71
N SER A 505 16.71 21.69 -28.11
CA SER A 505 17.15 22.84 -28.90
C SER A 505 16.78 24.13 -28.17
N CYS A 506 17.79 24.90 -27.77
CA CYS A 506 17.62 26.04 -26.89
C CYS A 506 17.88 27.33 -27.65
N ALA A 507 16.88 27.78 -28.39
CA ALA A 507 16.84 29.14 -28.93
C ALA A 507 16.47 30.19 -27.85
N ALA A 508 15.81 29.75 -26.78
CA ALA A 508 15.52 30.53 -25.57
C ALA A 508 16.01 29.76 -24.33
N SER A 509 16.59 30.47 -23.37
CA SER A 509 17.14 29.91 -22.12
C SER A 509 16.26 30.30 -20.93
N PRO A 510 15.92 29.37 -20.00
CA PRO A 510 16.34 27.97 -19.95
C PRO A 510 15.48 27.05 -20.84
N CYS A 511 16.03 25.89 -21.19
CA CYS A 511 15.37 24.81 -21.92
C CYS A 511 15.57 23.47 -21.17
N SER A 512 14.66 22.50 -21.34
CA SER A 512 14.79 21.18 -20.71
C SER A 512 14.33 20.06 -21.63
N GLY A 513 14.87 18.86 -21.40
CA GLY A 513 14.55 17.64 -22.11
C GLY A 513 14.68 16.42 -21.20
N THR A 514 13.93 15.35 -21.50
CA THR A 514 13.96 14.10 -20.72
C THR A 514 14.78 13.04 -21.44
N TYR A 515 15.59 12.32 -20.67
CA TYR A 515 16.53 11.33 -21.16
C TYR A 515 16.50 10.09 -20.28
N ASN A 516 16.77 8.92 -20.86
CA ASN A 516 16.78 7.68 -20.11
C ASN A 516 17.98 7.63 -19.15
N ALA A 517 17.82 6.97 -18.02
CA ALA A 517 18.86 6.77 -17.04
C ALA A 517 20.10 6.10 -17.65
N ASN A 518 21.29 6.59 -17.29
CA ASN A 518 22.61 6.21 -17.81
C ASN A 518 22.85 6.54 -19.29
N GLN A 519 21.93 7.26 -19.95
CA GLN A 519 22.20 7.82 -21.27
C GLN A 519 23.28 8.90 -21.17
N VAL A 520 24.30 8.83 -22.02
CA VAL A 520 25.28 9.91 -22.19
C VAL A 520 24.77 10.85 -23.27
N VAL A 521 24.43 12.08 -22.91
CA VAL A 521 23.93 13.12 -23.81
C VAL A 521 25.09 14.03 -24.20
N LEU A 522 25.35 14.17 -25.51
CA LEU A 522 26.34 15.10 -26.03
C LEU A 522 25.68 16.47 -26.23
N VAL A 523 26.09 17.45 -25.43
CA VAL A 523 25.56 18.80 -25.43
C VAL A 523 26.57 19.77 -26.05
N SER A 524 26.14 20.49 -27.08
CA SER A 524 26.95 21.46 -27.81
C SER A 524 26.56 22.89 -27.44
N ALA A 525 27.55 23.77 -27.34
CA ALA A 525 27.36 25.21 -27.24
C ALA A 525 27.80 25.89 -28.54
N SER A 526 26.95 26.75 -29.10
CA SER A 526 27.24 27.55 -30.28
C SER A 526 27.23 29.03 -29.89
N PRO A 527 28.39 29.70 -29.79
CA PRO A 527 28.45 31.13 -29.51
C PRO A 527 27.75 31.96 -30.59
N ALA A 528 27.12 33.06 -30.21
CA ALA A 528 26.66 34.07 -31.15
C ALA A 528 27.82 34.91 -31.71
N GLU A 529 27.58 35.69 -32.76
CA GLU A 529 28.60 36.58 -33.35
C GLU A 529 29.17 37.56 -32.30
N GLY A 530 30.50 37.66 -32.20
CA GLY A 530 31.18 38.49 -31.20
C GLY A 530 31.28 37.86 -29.80
N TRP A 531 30.93 36.58 -29.65
CA TRP A 531 31.06 35.81 -28.42
C TRP A 531 31.86 34.54 -28.67
N ARG A 532 32.61 34.10 -27.65
CA ARG A 532 33.30 32.82 -27.63
C ARG A 532 32.80 31.95 -26.48
N PHE A 533 32.84 30.64 -26.67
CA PHE A 533 32.49 29.69 -25.60
C PHE A 533 33.57 29.73 -24.51
N GLY A 534 33.15 30.05 -23.28
CA GLY A 534 34.02 30.17 -22.11
C GLY A 534 34.07 28.91 -21.25
N GLY A 535 33.06 28.04 -21.34
CA GLY A 535 32.98 26.78 -20.59
C GLY A 535 31.55 26.41 -20.18
N TRP A 536 31.40 25.22 -19.59
CA TRP A 536 30.18 24.73 -18.96
C TRP A 536 30.30 24.80 -17.43
N ASN A 537 29.24 25.27 -16.79
CA ASN A 537 29.03 25.09 -15.35
C ASN A 537 28.04 23.94 -15.10
N GLY A 538 28.23 23.18 -14.01
CA GLY A 538 27.33 22.09 -13.63
C GLY A 538 27.69 20.70 -14.18
N VAL A 539 28.85 20.55 -14.83
CA VAL A 539 29.38 19.29 -15.37
C VAL A 539 30.86 19.11 -14.98
N GLU A 540 31.33 17.86 -14.93
CA GLU A 540 32.70 17.53 -14.50
C GLU A 540 33.78 18.05 -15.46
N ASP A 541 33.51 18.05 -16.77
CA ASP A 541 34.42 18.62 -17.78
C ASP A 541 33.86 19.94 -18.31
N GLY A 542 34.12 21.00 -17.56
CA GLY A 542 33.61 22.35 -17.81
C GLY A 542 34.19 23.05 -19.04
N THR A 543 35.01 22.40 -19.87
CA THR A 543 35.67 23.05 -21.02
C THR A 543 35.46 22.34 -22.36
N ALA A 544 35.06 21.08 -22.36
CA ALA A 544 34.79 20.31 -23.57
C ALA A 544 33.50 20.78 -24.29
N ASN A 545 33.58 20.97 -25.61
CA ASN A 545 32.42 21.29 -26.45
C ASN A 545 32.50 20.49 -27.77
N PRO A 546 31.61 19.50 -28.00
CA PRO A 546 30.49 19.09 -27.15
C PRO A 546 30.91 18.47 -25.80
N CYS A 547 30.10 18.68 -24.76
CA CYS A 547 30.24 18.08 -23.43
C CYS A 547 29.39 16.81 -23.29
N ALA A 548 29.94 15.78 -22.64
CA ALA A 548 29.23 14.54 -22.36
C ALA A 548 28.57 14.60 -20.96
N VAL A 549 27.24 14.58 -20.92
CA VAL A 549 26.47 14.57 -19.67
C VAL A 549 25.91 13.18 -19.43
N ASN A 550 26.32 12.54 -18.32
CA ASN A 550 25.76 11.25 -17.91
C ASN A 550 24.46 11.47 -17.11
N MET A 551 23.34 10.99 -17.65
CA MET A 551 22.01 11.14 -17.06
C MET A 551 21.75 10.07 -15.99
N ASN A 552 22.38 10.19 -14.82
CA ASN A 552 22.16 9.31 -13.67
C ASN A 552 21.32 9.95 -12.55
N ALA A 553 20.95 11.21 -12.71
CA ALA A 553 20.03 12.01 -11.90
C ALA A 553 19.55 13.19 -12.76
N ASP A 554 18.62 14.00 -12.26
CA ASP A 554 18.32 15.30 -12.88
C ASP A 554 19.59 16.16 -12.89
N ARG A 555 19.85 16.80 -14.04
CA ARG A 555 21.07 17.59 -14.28
C ARG A 555 20.71 18.98 -14.72
N ASP A 556 21.47 19.95 -14.23
CA ASP A 556 21.26 21.37 -14.51
C ASP A 556 22.60 21.99 -14.91
N ILE A 557 22.72 22.41 -16.17
CA ILE A 557 23.98 22.83 -16.78
C ILE A 557 23.85 24.24 -17.37
N THR A 558 24.96 24.99 -17.42
CA THR A 558 24.98 26.34 -17.98
C THR A 558 26.15 26.52 -18.93
N ALA A 559 25.89 26.87 -20.20
CA ALA A 559 26.92 27.34 -21.13
C ALA A 559 27.26 28.80 -20.82
N VAL A 560 28.54 29.08 -20.57
CA VAL A 560 29.06 30.43 -20.37
C VAL A 560 29.66 30.92 -21.69
N PHE A 561 29.13 32.01 -22.22
CA PHE A 561 29.66 32.71 -23.38
C PHE A 561 30.33 34.01 -22.91
N LEU A 562 31.54 34.26 -23.39
CA LEU A 562 32.32 35.46 -23.07
C LEU A 562 32.41 36.33 -24.33
N ARG A 563 32.16 37.63 -24.21
CA ARG A 563 32.27 38.56 -25.33
C ARG A 563 33.73 38.65 -25.81
N GLU A 564 33.95 38.53 -27.10
CA GLU A 564 35.28 38.64 -27.71
C GLU A 564 35.48 40.10 -28.16
N THR A 565 36.38 40.83 -27.51
CA THR A 565 36.69 42.21 -27.88
C THR A 565 37.79 42.24 -28.94
N VAL A 566 37.48 42.83 -30.09
CA VAL A 566 38.49 43.13 -31.13
C VAL A 566 39.21 44.40 -30.70
N THR A 567 40.52 44.32 -30.48
CA THR A 567 41.37 45.48 -30.16
C THR A 567 42.22 45.88 -31.35
N TYR A 568 42.47 47.18 -31.49
CA TYR A 568 43.36 47.74 -32.51
C TYR A 568 44.48 48.57 -31.86
N PRO A 569 45.73 48.49 -32.36
CA PRO A 569 46.83 49.31 -31.87
C PRO A 569 46.83 50.72 -32.50
N LEU A 570 47.08 51.74 -31.67
CA LEU A 570 47.41 53.11 -32.04
C LEU A 570 48.90 53.36 -31.78
N THR A 571 49.66 53.57 -32.84
CA THR A 571 51.09 53.93 -32.79
C THR A 571 51.26 55.44 -32.89
N VAL A 572 51.95 56.07 -31.94
CA VAL A 572 52.22 57.52 -31.90
C VAL A 572 53.72 57.76 -32.06
N ILE A 573 54.10 58.52 -33.09
CA ILE A 573 55.50 58.85 -33.42
C ILE A 573 55.71 60.37 -33.25
N THR A 574 56.86 60.76 -32.69
CA THR A 574 57.21 62.18 -32.43
C THR A 574 58.50 62.55 -33.14
N GLU A 575 58.49 63.67 -33.86
CA GLU A 575 59.65 64.24 -34.58
C GLU A 575 59.94 65.65 -34.04
N GLY A 576 61.13 65.85 -33.47
CA GLY A 576 61.52 67.11 -32.82
C GLY A 576 61.16 67.17 -31.32
N ASP A 577 61.39 68.32 -30.70
CA ASP A 577 61.28 68.47 -29.24
C ASP A 577 59.84 68.83 -28.78
N GLY A 578 59.05 67.81 -28.44
CA GLY A 578 57.71 67.95 -27.87
C GLY A 578 57.13 66.65 -27.30
N LEU A 579 56.02 66.76 -26.56
CA LEU A 579 55.36 65.63 -25.88
C LEU A 579 53.92 65.45 -26.39
N ILE A 580 53.47 64.20 -26.55
CA ILE A 580 52.06 63.87 -26.86
C ILE A 580 51.38 63.25 -25.64
N LYS A 581 50.16 63.71 -25.33
CA LYS A 581 49.24 63.12 -24.34
C LYS A 581 48.06 62.44 -25.04
N VAL A 582 47.62 61.30 -24.52
CA VAL A 582 46.51 60.51 -25.04
C VAL A 582 45.50 60.21 -23.91
N ASN A 583 44.19 60.32 -24.17
CA ASN A 583 43.07 60.05 -23.24
C ASN A 583 42.29 58.80 -23.75
N PRO A 584 41.78 57.84 -22.92
CA PRO A 584 41.45 57.91 -21.49
C PRO A 584 42.49 57.36 -20.49
N LEU A 585 43.67 56.89 -20.92
CA LEU A 585 44.60 56.19 -20.03
C LEU A 585 45.85 57.01 -19.68
N MET A 586 45.84 57.43 -18.40
CA MET A 586 46.94 57.81 -17.48
C MET A 586 47.20 59.31 -17.20
N PRO A 587 47.13 59.72 -15.92
CA PRO A 587 47.82 60.88 -15.40
C PRO A 587 49.28 60.51 -15.10
N GLY A 588 50.19 60.76 -16.06
CA GLY A 588 51.64 60.71 -15.80
C GLY A 588 52.47 60.16 -16.96
N ALA A 589 53.38 61.00 -17.46
CA ALA A 589 54.34 60.79 -18.55
C ALA A 589 53.74 60.68 -19.97
N GLY A 590 53.83 61.77 -20.74
CA GLY A 590 53.57 61.76 -22.18
C GLY A 590 54.67 61.01 -22.95
N CYS A 591 54.43 60.71 -24.23
CA CYS A 591 55.36 59.96 -25.07
C CYS A 591 56.65 60.76 -25.35
N PRO A 592 57.83 60.34 -24.86
CA PRO A 592 59.08 61.04 -25.10
C PRO A 592 59.67 60.69 -26.48
N PRO A 593 60.31 61.65 -27.19
CA PRO A 593 61.07 61.35 -28.40
C PRO A 593 62.35 60.56 -28.05
N PRO A 594 62.84 59.63 -28.90
CA PRO A 594 62.43 59.32 -30.28
C PRO A 594 61.59 58.04 -30.46
N ASP A 595 61.32 57.29 -29.40
CA ASP A 595 60.88 55.88 -29.51
C ASP A 595 59.36 55.68 -29.72
N GLY A 596 58.55 56.74 -29.62
CA GLY A 596 57.10 56.67 -29.80
C GLY A 596 56.39 55.81 -28.74
N CYS A 597 55.06 55.70 -28.83
CA CYS A 597 54.24 54.86 -27.95
C CYS A 597 53.26 54.03 -28.76
N VAL A 598 52.92 52.83 -28.27
CA VAL A 598 51.81 52.03 -28.79
C VAL A 598 50.75 51.88 -27.70
N PHE A 599 49.51 52.23 -28.03
CA PHE A 599 48.34 52.09 -27.17
C PHE A 599 47.34 51.12 -27.80
N THR A 600 46.64 50.32 -27.00
CA THR A 600 45.60 49.40 -27.50
C THR A 600 44.22 49.90 -27.13
N TYR A 601 43.31 49.92 -28.10
CA TYR A 601 41.93 50.38 -27.95
C TYR A 601 40.95 49.31 -28.43
N ASP A 602 39.75 49.28 -27.86
CA ASP A 602 38.66 48.44 -28.39
C ASP A 602 38.13 49.03 -29.70
N ALA A 603 37.69 48.16 -30.62
CA ALA A 603 37.15 48.58 -31.91
C ALA A 603 35.96 49.54 -31.75
N GLY A 604 36.07 50.73 -32.33
CA GLY A 604 35.09 51.82 -32.26
C GLY A 604 35.31 52.84 -31.14
N GLU A 605 36.30 52.63 -30.25
CA GLU A 605 36.66 53.65 -29.26
C GLU A 605 37.33 54.87 -29.91
N THR A 606 37.13 56.06 -29.32
CA THR A 606 37.75 57.31 -29.79
C THR A 606 39.02 57.61 -29.00
N ALA A 607 40.17 57.64 -29.66
CA ALA A 607 41.43 58.11 -29.08
C ALA A 607 41.56 59.62 -29.25
N SER A 608 41.82 60.36 -28.16
CA SER A 608 42.03 61.83 -28.20
C SER A 608 43.50 62.15 -27.91
N LEU A 609 44.13 62.94 -28.78
CA LEU A 609 45.56 63.30 -28.73
C LEU A 609 45.77 64.80 -28.54
N TYR A 610 46.79 65.17 -27.77
CA TYR A 610 47.17 66.55 -27.49
C TYR A 610 48.70 66.74 -27.54
N ALA A 611 49.17 67.66 -28.38
CA ALA A 611 50.59 67.97 -28.58
C ALA A 611 51.06 69.16 -27.76
N LEU A 612 52.19 69.00 -27.06
CA LEU A 612 52.81 69.97 -26.18
C LEU A 612 54.25 70.27 -26.66
N PRO A 613 54.49 71.36 -27.41
CA PRO A 613 55.84 71.77 -27.81
C PRO A 613 56.71 72.11 -26.60
N GLN A 614 57.99 71.75 -26.64
CA GLN A 614 58.96 72.16 -25.63
C GLN A 614 59.48 73.58 -25.91
N ALA A 615 60.04 74.26 -24.88
CA ALA A 615 60.56 75.62 -25.01
C ALA A 615 61.58 75.73 -26.15
N GLY A 616 61.33 76.65 -27.10
CA GLY A 616 62.15 76.85 -28.29
C GLY A 616 61.66 76.12 -29.55
N SER A 617 60.56 75.36 -29.46
CA SER A 617 59.96 74.59 -30.55
C SER A 617 58.47 74.94 -30.76
N LEU A 618 57.99 74.85 -31.99
CA LEU A 618 56.59 75.04 -32.40
C LEU A 618 56.03 73.73 -32.95
N PHE A 619 54.76 73.44 -32.69
CA PHE A 619 54.08 72.30 -33.32
C PHE A 619 53.96 72.52 -34.83
N GLY A 620 54.61 71.66 -35.61
CA GLY A 620 54.63 71.67 -37.07
C GLY A 620 53.41 70.99 -37.72
N GLY A 621 52.68 70.16 -36.96
CA GLY A 621 51.45 69.50 -37.41
C GLY A 621 51.39 68.00 -37.13
N TRP A 622 50.21 67.42 -37.34
CA TRP A 622 49.96 65.97 -37.33
C TRP A 622 50.13 65.36 -38.72
N GLY A 623 50.58 64.10 -38.78
CA GLY A 623 50.64 63.27 -39.98
C GLY A 623 50.23 61.80 -39.70
N GLY A 624 50.12 60.99 -40.75
CA GLY A 624 49.57 59.62 -40.66
C GLY A 624 48.04 59.60 -40.68
N ASP A 625 47.42 58.86 -39.76
CA ASP A 625 45.97 58.74 -39.60
C ASP A 625 45.30 59.95 -38.92
N LEU A 626 46.09 60.97 -38.54
CA LEU A 626 45.63 62.28 -38.08
C LEU A 626 46.33 63.37 -38.91
N ALA A 627 45.63 64.46 -39.22
CA ALA A 627 46.16 65.53 -40.05
C ALA A 627 45.77 66.93 -39.54
N GLY A 628 46.60 67.92 -39.88
CA GLY A 628 46.35 69.33 -39.60
C GLY A 628 47.35 69.94 -38.62
N ILE A 629 47.28 71.26 -38.47
CA ILE A 629 48.25 72.07 -37.71
C ILE A 629 47.76 72.43 -36.30
N ILE A 630 46.57 71.96 -35.92
CA ILE A 630 45.99 72.24 -34.60
C ILE A 630 46.54 71.20 -33.61
N PRO A 631 47.05 71.60 -32.43
CA PRO A 631 47.74 70.70 -31.50
C PRO A 631 46.83 69.72 -30.75
N TRP A 632 45.59 69.52 -31.18
CA TRP A 632 44.67 68.50 -30.67
C TRP A 632 43.88 67.84 -31.79
N GLY A 633 43.57 66.56 -31.62
CA GLY A 633 42.78 65.79 -32.57
C GLY A 633 42.24 64.50 -31.96
N SER A 634 41.24 63.91 -32.61
CA SER A 634 40.64 62.64 -32.20
C SER A 634 40.44 61.72 -33.40
N LEU A 635 40.57 60.42 -33.19
CA LEU A 635 40.35 59.40 -34.22
C LEU A 635 39.60 58.20 -33.64
N ILE A 636 38.75 57.57 -34.44
CA ILE A 636 38.01 56.35 -34.07
C ILE A 636 38.88 55.15 -34.44
N MET A 637 39.01 54.20 -33.52
CA MET A 637 39.80 52.98 -33.68
C MET A 637 38.98 51.92 -34.41
N ASP A 638 38.85 52.05 -35.73
CA ASP A 638 38.18 51.08 -36.63
C ASP A 638 39.15 50.10 -37.32
N GLY A 639 40.44 50.20 -37.01
CA GLY A 639 41.55 49.38 -37.48
C GLY A 639 42.86 49.82 -36.80
N PRO A 640 44.02 49.20 -37.09
CA PRO A 640 45.32 49.69 -36.64
C PRO A 640 45.57 51.12 -37.17
N LYS A 641 46.02 52.05 -36.30
CA LYS A 641 46.24 53.46 -36.64
C LYS A 641 47.65 53.91 -36.27
N THR A 642 48.24 54.81 -37.04
CA THR A 642 49.55 55.42 -36.80
C THR A 642 49.48 56.93 -36.98
N VAL A 643 49.93 57.70 -35.98
CA VAL A 643 49.96 59.16 -36.01
C VAL A 643 51.38 59.68 -35.78
N HIS A 644 51.74 60.75 -36.49
CA HIS A 644 53.03 61.43 -36.42
C HIS A 644 52.81 62.87 -35.94
N ALA A 645 53.68 63.37 -35.06
CA ALA A 645 53.66 64.75 -34.59
C ALA A 645 55.01 65.42 -34.79
N ALA A 646 55.05 66.52 -35.55
CA ALA A 646 56.27 67.26 -35.84
C ALA A 646 56.42 68.53 -34.99
N PHE A 647 57.64 68.88 -34.59
CA PHE A 647 58.01 70.07 -33.81
C PHE A 647 59.25 70.80 -34.41
N VAL A 648 59.21 72.13 -34.60
CA VAL A 648 60.24 72.93 -35.33
C VAL A 648 60.76 74.20 -34.58
N PRO A 649 62.03 74.66 -34.71
CA PRO A 649 62.60 75.82 -33.97
C PRO A 649 62.25 77.25 -34.52
N GLN A 650 62.28 78.33 -33.70
CA GLN A 650 61.77 79.70 -34.06
C GLN A 650 62.79 80.89 -33.96
N SER A 651 62.96 81.76 -35.00
CA SER A 651 63.56 83.14 -34.90
C SER A 651 63.31 84.14 -36.10
N ALA A 652 62.72 85.34 -35.87
CA ALA A 652 62.78 86.59 -36.72
C ALA A 652 62.20 87.85 -35.98
N ASN A 653 62.52 89.11 -36.35
CA ASN A 653 61.91 90.39 -35.86
C ASN A 653 61.19 91.14 -37.01
N PHE A 654 60.13 91.94 -36.73
CA PHE A 654 59.24 92.60 -37.72
C PHE A 654 58.83 94.06 -37.36
N THR A 655 58.50 94.91 -38.34
CA THR A 655 58.19 96.36 -38.22
C THR A 655 56.69 96.68 -38.29
N LEU A 656 56.15 97.49 -37.36
CA LEU A 656 54.76 97.97 -37.31
C LEU A 656 54.68 99.45 -37.70
N THR A 657 53.81 99.80 -38.66
CA THR A 657 53.51 101.18 -39.08
C THR A 657 52.06 101.54 -38.78
N VAL A 658 51.77 102.72 -38.21
CA VAL A 658 50.40 103.16 -37.87
C VAL A 658 50.01 104.45 -38.61
N GLN A 659 48.81 104.47 -39.20
CA GLN A 659 48.24 105.56 -40.01
C GLN A 659 46.81 105.95 -39.55
N LYS A 660 46.31 107.13 -39.96
CA LYS A 660 44.92 107.59 -39.72
C LYS A 660 44.21 107.96 -41.03
N SER A 661 42.91 107.67 -41.15
CA SER A 661 42.05 107.97 -42.31
C SER A 661 40.63 108.39 -41.92
N GLY A 662 39.85 108.93 -42.87
CA GLY A 662 38.46 109.39 -42.64
C GLY A 662 38.33 110.91 -42.48
N GLY A 663 37.10 111.41 -42.59
CA GLY A 663 36.80 112.85 -42.50
C GLY A 663 36.59 113.39 -41.08
N GLY A 664 36.63 112.51 -40.07
CA GLY A 664 36.63 112.87 -38.65
C GLY A 664 38.04 112.92 -38.05
N ALA A 665 38.18 113.47 -36.85
CA ALA A 665 39.46 113.64 -36.14
C ALA A 665 39.61 112.68 -34.94
N GLY A 666 40.84 112.33 -34.56
CA GLY A 666 41.14 111.50 -33.39
C GLY A 666 42.64 111.15 -33.17
N THR A 667 42.97 110.63 -31.99
CA THR A 667 44.33 110.24 -31.57
C THR A 667 44.54 108.72 -31.54
N VAL A 668 45.80 108.25 -31.68
CA VAL A 668 46.17 106.82 -31.59
C VAL A 668 47.44 106.66 -30.75
N THR A 669 47.40 105.83 -29.71
CA THR A 669 48.56 105.46 -28.87
C THR A 669 48.71 103.94 -28.80
N GLY A 670 49.89 103.43 -28.44
CA GLY A 670 50.19 101.99 -28.44
C GLY A 670 51.20 101.54 -27.40
N ARG A 671 51.00 100.35 -26.82
CA ARG A 671 51.93 99.72 -25.85
C ARG A 671 52.06 98.22 -26.07
N ARG A 672 53.25 97.67 -25.85
CA ARG A 672 53.48 96.21 -25.79
C ARG A 672 52.72 95.58 -24.61
N ILE A 673 52.02 94.47 -24.83
CA ILE A 673 51.40 93.71 -23.73
C ILE A 673 52.48 92.82 -23.09
N GLY A 674 52.82 93.05 -21.82
CA GLY A 674 53.68 92.17 -21.01
C GLY A 674 55.16 92.57 -20.86
N GLY A 675 55.57 93.80 -21.19
CA GLY A 675 56.93 94.29 -20.95
C GLY A 675 56.97 95.80 -20.68
N ALA A 676 57.99 96.26 -19.95
CA ALA A 676 58.20 97.66 -19.61
C ALA A 676 58.93 98.40 -20.75
N GLU A 677 58.40 99.56 -21.12
CA GLU A 677 58.97 100.59 -22.00
C GLU A 677 59.12 100.26 -23.49
N ASP A 678 58.07 100.54 -24.27
CA ASP A 678 58.07 100.92 -25.70
C ASP A 678 56.68 101.53 -25.97
N GLU A 679 56.51 102.83 -25.73
CA GLU A 679 55.27 103.56 -26.00
C GLU A 679 55.30 104.16 -27.41
N ILE A 680 54.30 103.84 -28.21
CA ILE A 680 54.08 104.39 -29.54
C ILE A 680 53.03 105.50 -29.42
N ASP A 681 53.42 106.76 -29.57
CA ASP A 681 52.49 107.91 -29.65
C ASP A 681 52.49 108.47 -31.07
N CYS A 682 51.33 108.41 -31.74
CA CYS A 682 51.23 108.72 -33.15
C CYS A 682 50.28 109.89 -33.37
N GLY A 683 50.91 111.04 -33.64
CA GLY A 683 50.28 112.23 -34.22
C GLY A 683 49.68 111.91 -35.60
N ALA A 684 50.39 112.21 -36.69
CA ALA A 684 49.90 111.93 -38.05
C ALA A 684 50.25 110.53 -38.57
N ALA A 685 51.46 110.00 -38.29
CA ALA A 685 51.92 108.63 -38.56
C ALA A 685 53.21 108.30 -37.77
N CYS A 686 53.50 107.00 -37.55
CA CYS A 686 54.68 106.50 -36.81
C CYS A 686 55.04 105.04 -37.22
N SER A 687 56.29 104.60 -37.01
CA SER A 687 56.71 103.19 -37.20
C SER A 687 57.74 102.71 -36.15
N HIS A 688 57.68 101.42 -35.76
CA HIS A 688 58.56 100.81 -34.75
C HIS A 688 58.77 99.30 -34.96
N SER A 689 59.90 98.74 -34.51
CA SER A 689 60.26 97.32 -34.72
C SER A 689 60.11 96.46 -33.46
N PHE A 690 59.63 95.22 -33.63
CA PHE A 690 59.33 94.30 -32.54
C PHE A 690 59.69 92.83 -32.89
N PRO A 691 60.05 91.97 -31.92
CA PRO A 691 60.29 90.55 -32.16
C PRO A 691 59.06 89.76 -32.67
N SER A 692 59.28 88.69 -33.44
CA SER A 692 58.19 87.83 -33.93
C SER A 692 57.38 87.23 -32.78
N GLY A 693 56.05 87.29 -32.89
CA GLY A 693 55.12 86.82 -31.88
C GLY A 693 54.79 87.85 -30.79
N THR A 694 55.41 89.04 -30.81
CA THR A 694 55.01 90.12 -29.89
C THR A 694 53.63 90.67 -30.24
N THR A 695 52.84 90.97 -29.22
CA THR A 695 51.51 91.59 -29.35
C THR A 695 51.58 93.04 -28.90
N VAL A 696 51.29 93.97 -29.82
CA VAL A 696 51.20 95.42 -29.58
C VAL A 696 49.72 95.80 -29.47
N SER A 697 49.34 96.50 -28.41
CA SER A 697 47.97 97.00 -28.20
C SER A 697 47.92 98.48 -28.54
N LEU A 698 47.12 98.84 -29.54
CA LEU A 698 46.85 100.19 -30.00
C LEU A 698 45.49 100.66 -29.47
N SER A 699 45.33 101.93 -29.13
CA SER A 699 44.09 102.56 -28.67
C SER A 699 43.83 103.85 -29.43
N ALA A 700 42.62 104.03 -29.95
CA ALA A 700 42.20 105.21 -30.69
C ALA A 700 41.09 105.98 -29.98
N VAL A 701 41.19 107.31 -29.91
CA VAL A 701 40.17 108.16 -29.28
C VAL A 701 39.62 109.14 -30.33
N PRO A 702 38.35 109.03 -30.73
CA PRO A 702 37.71 110.01 -31.61
C PRO A 702 37.54 111.36 -30.90
N GLU A 703 37.81 112.44 -31.62
CA GLU A 703 37.61 113.81 -31.13
C GLU A 703 36.13 114.21 -31.26
N ALA A 704 35.71 115.28 -30.56
CA ALA A 704 34.30 115.69 -30.51
C ALA A 704 33.71 115.94 -31.90
N GLY A 705 32.57 115.31 -32.20
CA GLY A 705 31.90 115.37 -33.50
C GLY A 705 32.26 114.24 -34.48
N SER A 706 33.18 113.34 -34.08
CA SER A 706 33.52 112.12 -34.81
C SER A 706 33.11 110.89 -34.00
N VAL A 707 32.67 109.84 -34.67
CA VAL A 707 32.58 108.47 -34.18
C VAL A 707 33.69 107.61 -34.76
N TRP A 708 34.03 106.58 -34.02
CA TRP A 708 35.00 105.59 -34.43
C TRP A 708 34.53 104.83 -35.67
N GLY A 709 35.33 104.87 -36.74
CA GLY A 709 35.06 104.24 -38.04
C GLY A 709 35.71 102.87 -38.22
N GLY A 710 36.55 102.43 -37.27
CA GLY A 710 37.16 101.11 -37.26
C GLY A 710 38.66 101.11 -37.61
N TRP A 711 39.30 99.97 -37.33
CA TRP A 711 40.69 99.69 -37.69
C TRP A 711 40.75 98.88 -38.99
N THR A 712 41.77 99.11 -39.82
CA THR A 712 42.15 98.20 -40.91
C THR A 712 43.60 97.76 -40.71
N GLY A 713 43.90 96.48 -40.95
CA GLY A 713 45.26 95.91 -40.80
C GLY A 713 45.60 95.23 -39.46
N GLY A 714 44.67 95.13 -38.50
CA GLY A 714 44.86 94.41 -37.23
C GLY A 714 43.58 93.74 -36.69
N THR A 715 43.67 93.00 -35.57
CA THR A 715 42.50 92.35 -34.93
C THR A 715 41.89 93.30 -33.90
N ALA A 716 40.75 93.90 -34.22
CA ALA A 716 40.15 94.99 -33.45
C ALA A 716 38.96 94.58 -32.58
N ALA A 717 38.86 95.17 -31.40
CA ALA A 717 37.72 95.13 -30.50
C ALA A 717 37.42 96.57 -30.04
N GLY A 718 36.59 97.28 -30.83
CA GLY A 718 36.25 98.68 -30.57
C GLY A 718 37.39 99.65 -30.89
N THR A 719 37.63 100.63 -30.01
CA THR A 719 38.72 101.62 -30.13
C THR A 719 40.10 101.04 -29.86
N ALA A 720 40.20 99.82 -29.33
CA ALA A 720 41.46 99.10 -29.14
C ALA A 720 41.71 98.07 -30.25
N CYS A 721 42.97 97.93 -30.68
CA CYS A 721 43.43 96.98 -31.68
C CYS A 721 44.68 96.28 -31.21
N ASN A 722 44.66 94.95 -31.18
CA ASN A 722 45.86 94.16 -30.91
C ASN A 722 46.46 93.70 -32.23
N VAL A 723 47.78 93.84 -32.35
CA VAL A 723 48.56 93.45 -33.52
C VAL A 723 49.63 92.48 -33.09
N VAL A 724 49.55 91.24 -33.55
CA VAL A 724 50.60 90.24 -33.36
C VAL A 724 51.59 90.35 -34.50
N MET A 725 52.87 90.52 -34.19
CA MET A 725 53.95 90.70 -35.15
C MET A 725 54.38 89.35 -35.73
N SER A 726 53.71 88.94 -36.80
CA SER A 726 54.06 87.75 -37.61
C SER A 726 54.71 88.09 -38.96
N GLY A 727 54.93 89.38 -39.23
CA GLY A 727 55.48 89.98 -40.43
C GLY A 727 55.47 91.51 -40.29
N ASP A 728 56.10 92.25 -41.20
CA ASP A 728 55.95 93.71 -41.25
C ASP A 728 54.48 94.06 -41.51
N LYS A 729 53.89 94.97 -40.72
CA LYS A 729 52.44 95.25 -40.72
C LYS A 729 52.16 96.75 -40.71
N THR A 730 51.12 97.16 -41.42
CA THR A 730 50.58 98.54 -41.40
C THR A 730 49.14 98.52 -40.90
N VAL A 731 48.81 99.40 -39.96
CA VAL A 731 47.48 99.50 -39.35
C VAL A 731 46.95 100.92 -39.47
N THR A 732 45.70 101.07 -39.91
CA THR A 732 45.07 102.38 -40.13
C THR A 732 43.81 102.56 -39.26
N ALA A 733 43.74 103.65 -38.51
CA ALA A 733 42.57 104.07 -37.73
C ALA A 733 41.63 104.95 -38.57
N THR A 734 40.34 104.62 -38.65
CA THR A 734 39.33 105.43 -39.38
C THR A 734 38.37 106.15 -38.44
N PHE A 735 38.04 107.42 -38.70
CA PHE A 735 37.04 108.21 -37.96
C PHE A 735 35.92 108.75 -38.89
N LEU A 736 34.64 108.60 -38.50
CA LEU A 736 33.39 108.87 -39.29
C LEU A 736 32.34 109.71 -38.49
N PRO A 737 31.15 110.10 -39.02
CA PRO A 737 29.98 110.68 -38.27
C PRO A 737 28.86 109.62 -37.92
N ALA A 738 27.92 109.82 -36.96
CA ALA A 738 27.16 108.72 -36.23
C ALA A 738 25.68 108.30 -36.60
N GLY A 739 25.33 106.94 -36.68
CA GLY A 739 24.02 106.22 -36.31
C GLY A 739 23.34 105.07 -37.22
N THR A 740 22.86 103.85 -36.72
CA THR A 740 21.69 102.89 -37.15
C THR A 740 21.74 101.30 -36.90
N VAL A 741 20.77 100.56 -36.23
CA VAL A 741 20.49 99.03 -36.29
C VAL A 741 19.00 98.60 -35.96
N LYS A 742 18.41 97.49 -36.53
CA LYS A 742 17.02 96.91 -36.36
C LYS A 742 16.93 95.32 -36.26
N ARG A 743 15.78 94.69 -35.87
CA ARG A 743 15.48 93.22 -35.62
C ARG A 743 14.07 92.74 -36.13
N ARG A 744 13.86 91.44 -36.49
CA ARG A 744 12.67 90.92 -37.25
C ARG A 744 11.65 90.06 -36.45
N LEU A 745 10.35 90.32 -36.56
CA LEU A 745 9.23 89.52 -35.98
C LEU A 745 8.35 88.89 -37.08
N THR A 746 8.03 87.59 -37.01
CA THR A 746 7.09 86.88 -37.91
C THR A 746 5.83 86.41 -37.17
N VAL A 747 4.67 86.51 -37.79
CA VAL A 747 3.38 86.03 -37.24
C VAL A 747 2.61 85.22 -38.28
N GLN A 748 2.03 84.08 -37.87
CA GLN A 748 1.22 83.20 -38.71
C GLN A 748 -0.18 82.96 -38.10
N VAL A 749 -1.20 82.81 -38.94
CA VAL A 749 -2.57 82.44 -38.53
C VAL A 749 -2.91 81.05 -39.06
N ILE A 750 -3.56 80.22 -38.24
CA ILE A 750 -4.06 78.89 -38.61
C ILE A 750 -5.56 78.84 -38.28
N GLY A 751 -6.39 78.61 -39.29
CA GLY A 751 -7.85 78.76 -39.22
C GLY A 751 -8.32 80.11 -39.76
N SER A 752 -9.59 80.46 -39.52
CA SER A 752 -10.18 81.70 -40.05
C SER A 752 -10.24 82.83 -39.01
N GLY A 753 -9.37 83.83 -39.17
CA GLY A 753 -9.27 85.07 -38.38
C GLY A 753 -8.17 86.00 -38.92
N SER A 754 -7.85 87.09 -38.23
CA SER A 754 -6.75 88.02 -38.54
C SER A 754 -5.94 88.41 -37.31
N VAL A 755 -4.67 88.80 -37.48
CA VAL A 755 -3.78 89.30 -36.42
C VAL A 755 -3.13 90.64 -36.81
N ALA A 756 -3.11 91.62 -35.89
CA ALA A 756 -2.46 92.92 -36.06
C ALA A 756 -1.47 93.26 -34.92
N SER A 757 -0.39 94.02 -35.20
CA SER A 757 0.58 94.48 -34.19
C SER A 757 0.51 95.97 -33.81
N THR A 758 0.99 96.29 -32.61
CA THR A 758 1.27 97.66 -32.13
C THR A 758 2.66 97.72 -31.46
N PRO A 759 3.63 98.53 -31.92
CA PRO A 759 3.59 99.44 -33.08
C PRO A 759 3.24 98.72 -34.40
N ALA A 760 2.64 99.46 -35.33
CA ALA A 760 2.16 98.89 -36.58
C ALA A 760 3.32 98.34 -37.43
N GLY A 761 3.19 97.09 -37.88
CA GLY A 761 4.18 96.40 -38.70
C GLY A 761 3.72 95.03 -39.16
N ILE A 762 2.89 94.35 -38.36
CA ILE A 762 2.22 93.08 -38.72
C ILE A 762 0.71 93.31 -38.85
N LEU A 763 0.14 92.80 -39.94
CA LEU A 763 -1.28 92.69 -40.25
C LEU A 763 -1.49 91.50 -41.22
N CYS A 764 -1.69 90.29 -40.68
CA CYS A 764 -1.86 89.06 -41.48
C CYS A 764 -3.26 88.45 -41.30
N GLY A 765 -3.80 87.92 -42.41
CA GLY A 765 -5.16 87.37 -42.49
C GLY A 765 -5.27 85.87 -42.21
N SER A 766 -6.37 85.25 -42.63
CA SER A 766 -6.64 83.82 -42.37
C SER A 766 -5.70 82.92 -43.15
N ASN A 767 -5.05 81.96 -42.48
CA ASN A 767 -4.03 81.08 -43.07
C ASN A 767 -2.85 81.82 -43.74
N ASP A 768 -2.53 83.03 -43.25
CA ASP A 768 -1.46 83.89 -43.76
C ASP A 768 -0.30 84.01 -42.76
N SER A 769 0.89 84.41 -43.23
CA SER A 769 2.05 84.72 -42.39
C SER A 769 2.80 85.97 -42.87
N GLN A 770 3.14 86.88 -41.96
CA GLN A 770 3.87 88.12 -42.28
C GLN A 770 5.04 88.37 -41.32
N ALA A 771 6.13 88.97 -41.81
CA ALA A 771 7.28 89.41 -41.01
C ALA A 771 7.56 90.92 -41.14
N TYR A 772 8.04 91.56 -40.06
CA TYR A 772 8.39 92.99 -40.03
C TYR A 772 9.60 93.28 -39.12
N GLU A 773 10.40 94.29 -39.45
CA GLU A 773 11.58 94.69 -38.67
C GLU A 773 11.31 95.88 -37.73
N PHE A 774 11.45 95.64 -36.44
CA PHE A 774 11.38 96.64 -35.36
C PHE A 774 12.79 96.98 -34.85
N ALA A 775 12.97 98.17 -34.26
CA ALA A 775 14.26 98.50 -33.63
C ALA A 775 14.58 97.53 -32.49
N GLU A 776 15.85 97.21 -32.29
CA GLU A 776 16.29 96.32 -31.21
C GLU A 776 15.79 96.83 -29.84
N ASN A 777 15.23 95.92 -29.04
CA ASN A 777 14.61 96.15 -27.72
C ASN A 777 13.22 96.82 -27.72
N THR A 778 12.48 96.82 -28.84
CA THR A 778 11.08 97.31 -28.89
C THR A 778 10.09 96.23 -28.41
N ASN A 779 9.06 96.58 -27.62
CA ASN A 779 7.96 95.67 -27.28
C ASN A 779 6.79 95.80 -28.27
N VAL A 780 6.31 94.69 -28.83
CA VAL A 780 5.28 94.61 -29.88
C VAL A 780 4.08 93.80 -29.37
N THR A 781 2.87 94.36 -29.39
CA THR A 781 1.62 93.69 -28.98
C THR A 781 0.80 93.23 -30.17
N LEU A 782 0.41 91.95 -30.21
CA LEU A 782 -0.41 91.29 -31.23
C LEU A 782 -1.86 91.10 -30.77
N ALA A 783 -2.83 91.26 -31.68
CA ALA A 783 -4.26 91.10 -31.41
C ALA A 783 -4.95 90.26 -32.49
N ALA A 784 -5.62 89.17 -32.09
CA ALA A 784 -6.33 88.20 -32.92
C ALA A 784 -7.85 88.48 -32.98
N THR A 785 -8.42 88.48 -34.18
CA THR A 785 -9.85 88.69 -34.43
C THR A 785 -10.42 87.52 -35.24
N PRO A 786 -11.33 86.67 -34.70
CA PRO A 786 -11.92 85.56 -35.43
C PRO A 786 -12.82 86.01 -36.59
N SER A 787 -12.84 85.24 -37.68
CA SER A 787 -13.81 85.39 -38.76
C SER A 787 -15.18 84.79 -38.38
N SER A 788 -16.27 85.22 -39.04
CA SER A 788 -17.62 84.72 -38.76
C SER A 788 -17.71 83.18 -38.82
N GLY A 789 -18.25 82.55 -37.78
CA GLY A 789 -18.38 81.08 -37.65
C GLY A 789 -17.16 80.37 -37.06
N TRP A 790 -16.11 81.11 -36.71
CA TRP A 790 -14.90 80.61 -36.06
C TRP A 790 -14.70 81.30 -34.71
N SER A 791 -14.01 80.63 -33.78
CA SER A 791 -13.57 81.22 -32.51
C SER A 791 -12.05 81.15 -32.38
N PHE A 792 -11.44 82.13 -31.72
CA PHE A 792 -10.00 82.09 -31.41
C PHE A 792 -9.77 81.01 -30.35
N SER A 793 -8.82 80.13 -30.64
CA SER A 793 -8.48 79.00 -29.80
C SER A 793 -7.32 79.35 -28.86
N SER A 794 -6.16 79.73 -29.39
CA SER A 794 -4.95 80.07 -28.60
C SER A 794 -3.79 80.64 -29.46
N TRP A 795 -2.78 81.22 -28.79
CA TRP A 795 -1.47 81.56 -29.34
C TRP A 795 -0.46 80.42 -29.15
N GLY A 796 0.50 80.27 -30.08
CA GLY A 796 1.60 79.31 -30.02
C GLY A 796 2.95 79.86 -30.52
N MET A 797 3.97 79.00 -30.48
CA MET A 797 5.40 79.31 -30.68
C MET A 797 5.98 80.25 -29.61
N ASP A 798 6.61 81.37 -29.98
CA ASP A 798 7.26 82.29 -29.02
C ASP A 798 6.26 83.08 -28.16
N ALA A 799 4.96 82.81 -28.32
CA ALA A 799 3.88 83.32 -27.48
C ALA A 799 2.93 82.18 -27.06
N SER A 800 2.22 82.37 -25.95
CA SER A 800 1.25 81.40 -25.43
C SER A 800 0.08 82.09 -24.74
N GLY A 801 -1.11 81.50 -24.81
CA GLY A 801 -2.30 81.99 -24.10
C GLY A 801 -3.56 81.87 -24.94
N ASN A 802 -4.72 81.93 -24.29
CA ASN A 802 -6.05 81.81 -24.91
C ASN A 802 -6.81 83.15 -24.93
N SER A 803 -6.17 84.25 -24.51
CA SER A 803 -6.67 85.62 -24.69
C SER A 803 -6.45 86.07 -26.13
N GLY A 804 -7.37 86.84 -26.70
CA GLY A 804 -7.26 87.38 -28.06
C GLY A 804 -6.11 88.38 -28.29
N THR A 805 -5.24 88.66 -27.30
CA THR A 805 -4.06 89.55 -27.46
C THR A 805 -2.83 89.02 -26.71
N VAL A 806 -1.61 89.28 -27.21
CA VAL A 806 -0.32 88.90 -26.57
C VAL A 806 0.82 89.91 -26.87
N THR A 807 1.78 90.14 -25.96
CA THR A 807 2.92 91.07 -26.15
C THR A 807 4.27 90.33 -26.24
N VAL A 808 5.12 90.74 -27.19
CA VAL A 808 6.42 90.14 -27.54
C VAL A 808 7.54 91.19 -27.50
N ALA A 809 8.66 90.92 -26.82
CA ALA A 809 9.81 91.82 -26.75
C ALA A 809 10.88 91.50 -27.81
N MET A 810 11.28 92.50 -28.62
CA MET A 810 12.24 92.37 -29.74
C MET A 810 13.70 92.46 -29.30
N SER A 811 14.10 91.59 -28.37
CA SER A 811 15.51 91.39 -27.98
C SER A 811 16.31 90.56 -28.99
N GLY A 812 15.67 90.15 -30.09
CA GLY A 812 16.17 89.28 -31.15
C GLY A 812 15.03 88.99 -32.14
N ASP A 813 15.27 88.13 -33.13
CA ASP A 813 14.21 87.74 -34.07
C ASP A 813 13.24 86.74 -33.41
N ARG A 814 11.94 86.77 -33.75
CA ARG A 814 10.85 86.04 -33.06
C ARG A 814 9.77 85.54 -34.02
N ASP A 815 9.12 84.41 -33.71
CA ASP A 815 8.02 83.82 -34.50
C ASP A 815 6.79 83.40 -33.65
N VAL A 816 5.57 83.79 -34.04
CA VAL A 816 4.30 83.56 -33.28
C VAL A 816 3.16 83.02 -34.14
N VAL A 817 2.29 82.14 -33.60
CA VAL A 817 1.11 81.58 -34.31
C VAL A 817 -0.21 81.87 -33.57
N ALA A 818 -1.30 82.15 -34.30
CA ALA A 818 -2.67 82.25 -33.80
C ALA A 818 -3.59 81.15 -34.37
N TYR A 819 -4.30 80.40 -33.52
CA TYR A 819 -5.20 79.30 -33.92
C TYR A 819 -6.69 79.67 -33.83
N PHE A 820 -7.52 79.23 -34.78
CA PHE A 820 -8.99 79.39 -34.81
C PHE A 820 -9.70 78.06 -35.20
N GLY A 821 -10.90 77.76 -34.65
CA GLY A 821 -11.66 76.51 -34.96
C GLY A 821 -13.20 76.62 -35.14
N THR A 822 -13.86 75.58 -35.70
CA THR A 822 -15.33 75.42 -36.01
C THR A 822 -16.01 74.25 -35.23
N THR A 823 -17.35 74.17 -35.16
CA THR A 823 -18.11 73.20 -34.30
C THR A 823 -19.12 72.26 -35.05
N SER A 824 -18.96 70.91 -35.08
CA SER A 824 -20.01 69.83 -35.28
C SER A 824 -19.51 68.32 -35.22
N THR A 825 -20.41 67.31 -35.02
CA THR A 825 -20.21 65.87 -34.56
C THR A 825 -20.76 64.70 -35.47
N VAL A 826 -20.17 63.47 -35.48
CA VAL A 826 -20.66 62.17 -36.11
C VAL A 826 -20.14 60.89 -35.35
N GLY A 827 -20.83 59.71 -35.36
CA GLY A 827 -20.48 58.45 -34.60
C GLY A 827 -20.59 57.08 -35.34
N PHE A 828 -20.13 55.95 -34.71
CA PHE A 828 -20.11 54.55 -35.22
C PHE A 828 -20.45 53.47 -34.13
N THR A 829 -20.86 52.24 -34.53
CA THR A 829 -21.33 51.08 -33.71
C THR A 829 -20.42 49.82 -33.83
N HIS A 830 -20.36 48.91 -32.83
CA HIS A 830 -19.70 47.58 -32.88
C HIS A 830 -20.49 46.49 -32.09
N ASP A 831 -20.50 45.24 -32.56
CA ASP A 831 -21.14 44.03 -31.96
C ASP A 831 -20.11 43.05 -31.36
N VAL A 832 -20.42 42.34 -30.27
CA VAL A 832 -19.59 41.26 -29.68
C VAL A 832 -20.46 40.04 -29.26
N LYS A 833 -20.04 38.80 -29.56
CA LYS A 833 -20.71 37.51 -29.23
C LYS A 833 -19.90 36.66 -28.23
N TYR A 834 -20.56 35.91 -27.35
CA TYR A 834 -19.96 34.89 -26.46
C TYR A 834 -20.73 33.55 -26.54
N ASP A 835 -20.02 32.43 -26.35
CA ASP A 835 -20.54 31.05 -26.39
C ASP A 835 -20.13 30.28 -25.12
N LEU A 836 -21.08 29.59 -24.45
CA LEU A 836 -20.86 28.84 -23.20
C LEU A 836 -20.81 27.33 -23.47
N LEU A 837 -19.80 26.69 -22.86
CA LEU A 837 -19.32 25.33 -23.13
C LEU A 837 -20.37 24.23 -22.85
N SER A 838 -20.47 23.27 -23.77
CA SER A 838 -21.28 22.06 -23.69
C SER A 838 -20.60 20.95 -22.86
N LEU A 839 -21.38 20.36 -21.96
CA LEU A 839 -21.00 19.21 -21.13
C LEU A 839 -21.19 17.92 -21.96
N LYS A 840 -20.12 17.14 -22.20
CA LYS A 840 -20.21 15.78 -22.80
C LYS A 840 -20.05 14.72 -21.70
N ILE A 841 -21.05 13.86 -21.56
CA ILE A 841 -20.99 12.61 -20.80
C ILE A 841 -20.71 11.51 -21.82
N ASN A 842 -19.60 10.78 -21.69
CA ASN A 842 -19.29 9.61 -22.51
C ASN A 842 -19.37 8.34 -21.67
N GLY A 843 -20.15 7.37 -22.12
CA GLY A 843 -20.05 5.97 -21.69
C GLY A 843 -21.40 5.28 -21.48
N ALA A 844 -21.84 4.54 -22.51
CA ALA A 844 -22.30 3.14 -22.45
C ALA A 844 -23.40 2.87 -23.48
N ASP A 845 -23.07 1.97 -24.41
CA ASP A 845 -23.98 1.24 -25.27
C ASP A 845 -25.05 0.47 -24.46
N GLN A 846 -26.14 0.11 -25.14
CA GLN A 846 -27.28 -0.74 -24.72
C GLN A 846 -28.53 0.04 -24.26
N PHE A 847 -29.42 0.37 -25.21
CA PHE A 847 -30.84 0.55 -24.94
C PHE A 847 -31.66 -0.38 -25.86
N THR A 848 -32.38 -1.33 -25.26
CA THR A 848 -33.54 -1.98 -25.86
C THR A 848 -34.79 -1.08 -25.73
N PRO A 849 -35.78 -1.17 -26.64
CA PRO A 849 -36.80 -0.15 -26.82
C PRO A 849 -38.05 -0.40 -25.97
N GLY A 850 -38.57 0.64 -25.31
CA GLY A 850 -39.97 0.70 -24.88
C GLY A 850 -40.20 1.17 -23.43
N ALA A 851 -40.34 2.48 -23.23
CA ALA A 851 -41.19 3.07 -22.20
C ALA A 851 -41.27 4.59 -22.41
N GLN A 852 -42.44 5.09 -22.81
CA GLN A 852 -42.78 6.52 -22.75
C GLN A 852 -43.02 6.93 -21.31
N TYR A 853 -42.45 8.05 -20.84
CA TYR A 853 -43.04 8.80 -19.73
C TYR A 853 -42.81 10.32 -19.86
N ILE A 854 -43.90 11.03 -19.58
CA ILE A 854 -44.15 12.46 -19.79
C ILE A 854 -43.59 13.26 -18.59
N PRO A 855 -42.81 14.34 -18.78
CA PRO A 855 -42.39 15.19 -17.68
C PRO A 855 -43.49 16.19 -17.29
N CYS A 856 -43.86 16.18 -16.01
CA CYS A 856 -44.71 17.18 -15.37
C CYS A 856 -44.05 18.57 -15.41
N GLY A 857 -44.88 19.60 -15.63
CA GLY A 857 -44.46 20.98 -15.87
C GLY A 857 -43.76 21.65 -14.69
N VAL A 858 -42.75 22.45 -15.03
CA VAL A 858 -42.04 23.38 -14.14
C VAL A 858 -42.72 24.76 -14.25
N PRO A 859 -43.03 25.46 -13.14
CA PRO A 859 -43.59 26.82 -13.17
C PRO A 859 -42.53 27.87 -13.59
N PRO A 860 -42.96 29.05 -14.10
CA PRO A 860 -42.07 30.06 -14.64
C PRO A 860 -41.30 30.82 -13.55
N PHE A 861 -39.99 30.99 -13.74
CA PHE A 861 -39.15 31.88 -12.94
C PHE A 861 -39.38 33.35 -13.35
N SER A 862 -39.67 34.21 -12.40
CA SER A 862 -39.70 35.67 -12.56
C SER A 862 -38.55 36.30 -11.76
N PHE A 863 -37.81 37.22 -12.39
CA PHE A 863 -36.84 38.08 -11.71
C PHE A 863 -37.43 39.49 -11.52
N PRO A 864 -37.14 40.19 -10.40
CA PRO A 864 -37.57 41.55 -10.19
C PRO A 864 -36.80 42.51 -11.12
N ALA A 865 -37.56 43.30 -11.89
CA ALA A 865 -37.05 44.32 -12.80
C ALA A 865 -36.49 45.53 -12.02
N GLN A 866 -35.26 45.95 -12.34
CA GLN A 866 -34.84 47.34 -12.14
C GLN A 866 -35.29 48.16 -13.36
N ALA A 867 -35.76 49.37 -13.09
CA ALA A 867 -36.53 50.18 -14.02
C ALA A 867 -35.77 50.53 -15.31
N GLY A 868 -36.41 50.22 -16.44
CA GLY A 868 -36.31 51.04 -17.64
C GLY A 868 -35.43 50.53 -18.78
N GLN A 869 -35.43 49.23 -19.12
CA GLN A 869 -35.25 48.75 -20.52
C GLN A 869 -35.99 47.42 -20.69
N GLY A 870 -36.91 47.35 -21.65
CA GLY A 870 -37.79 46.19 -21.87
C GLY A 870 -37.07 45.06 -22.62
N ILE A 871 -37.03 43.88 -22.01
CA ILE A 871 -36.56 42.65 -22.65
C ILE A 871 -37.77 41.73 -22.83
N THR A 872 -38.08 41.36 -24.07
CA THR A 872 -39.13 40.39 -24.43
C THR A 872 -38.45 39.09 -24.85
N VAL A 873 -38.79 37.97 -24.20
CA VAL A 873 -38.27 36.64 -24.56
C VAL A 873 -39.42 35.79 -25.14
N GLN A 874 -39.21 35.24 -26.34
CA GLN A 874 -40.13 34.31 -27.00
C GLN A 874 -39.36 33.01 -27.26
N ALA A 875 -39.78 31.90 -26.65
CA ALA A 875 -39.15 30.58 -26.85
C ALA A 875 -40.18 29.61 -27.44
N GLY A 876 -39.89 29.07 -28.63
CA GLY A 876 -40.60 27.94 -29.22
C GLY A 876 -39.66 26.74 -29.33
N PHE A 877 -40.03 25.61 -28.73
CA PHE A 877 -39.22 24.39 -28.76
C PHE A 877 -39.73 23.42 -29.83
N GLY A 878 -38.87 23.11 -30.79
CA GLY A 878 -38.99 21.97 -31.70
C GLY A 878 -37.97 20.91 -31.34
N VAL A 879 -38.39 19.64 -31.38
CA VAL A 879 -37.66 18.48 -30.87
C VAL A 879 -36.38 18.23 -31.69
N GLY A 880 -35.22 18.16 -31.03
CA GLY A 880 -33.96 17.67 -31.60
C GLY A 880 -33.02 18.73 -32.19
N ALA A 881 -32.62 19.75 -31.42
CA ALA A 881 -31.40 20.53 -31.67
C ALA A 881 -30.97 21.33 -30.42
N THR A 882 -29.67 21.38 -30.16
CA THR A 882 -29.00 22.32 -29.24
C THR A 882 -29.32 23.76 -29.61
N GLY A 883 -29.89 24.54 -28.70
CA GLY A 883 -30.20 25.96 -28.90
C GLY A 883 -29.24 26.86 -28.12
N THR A 884 -28.62 27.82 -28.81
CA THR A 884 -27.81 28.90 -28.24
C THR A 884 -28.69 30.14 -28.03
N LEU A 885 -28.62 30.74 -26.84
CA LEU A 885 -29.30 32.02 -26.51
C LEU A 885 -28.39 33.21 -26.86
N TYR A 886 -28.90 34.19 -27.61
CA TYR A 886 -28.20 35.43 -27.96
C TYR A 886 -28.76 36.62 -27.18
N TRP A 887 -27.88 37.57 -26.80
CA TRP A 887 -28.24 38.87 -26.24
C TRP A 887 -27.55 39.97 -27.04
N THR A 888 -28.21 41.11 -27.27
CA THR A 888 -27.65 42.32 -27.87
C THR A 888 -27.86 43.50 -26.93
N HIS A 889 -26.86 44.39 -26.83
CA HIS A 889 -26.97 45.65 -26.11
C HIS A 889 -26.59 46.80 -27.06
N THR A 890 -27.43 47.83 -27.15
CA THR A 890 -27.19 49.02 -27.99
C THR A 890 -27.21 50.28 -27.14
N GLY A 891 -26.18 51.12 -27.30
CA GLY A 891 -26.08 52.45 -26.68
C GLY A 891 -25.21 53.39 -27.51
N THR A 892 -25.52 54.68 -27.50
CA THR A 892 -24.85 55.77 -28.25
C THR A 892 -24.05 56.69 -27.31
N ILE A 893 -22.85 57.12 -27.72
CA ILE A 893 -22.02 58.12 -27.00
C ILE A 893 -21.51 59.18 -27.99
N THR A 894 -21.54 60.46 -27.60
CA THR A 894 -21.07 61.63 -28.36
C THR A 894 -19.74 62.16 -27.79
N ALA A 895 -18.74 62.49 -28.64
CA ALA A 895 -17.50 63.17 -28.24
C ALA A 895 -16.95 64.09 -29.37
N PRO A 896 -16.31 65.24 -29.07
CA PRO A 896 -15.65 66.08 -30.08
C PRO A 896 -14.25 65.56 -30.46
N GLU A 897 -13.86 65.72 -31.73
CA GLU A 897 -12.57 65.21 -32.25
C GLU A 897 -11.36 65.85 -31.53
N GLY A 898 -10.50 64.99 -30.97
CA GLY A 898 -9.15 65.35 -30.53
C GLY A 898 -8.87 65.36 -29.02
N GLY A 899 -9.76 64.85 -28.17
CA GLY A 899 -9.53 64.74 -26.72
C GLY A 899 -9.63 63.30 -26.18
N VAL A 900 -8.70 62.92 -25.29
CA VAL A 900 -8.66 61.62 -24.60
C VAL A 900 -9.91 61.44 -23.73
N ALA A 901 -10.72 60.40 -23.96
CA ALA A 901 -11.86 60.05 -23.11
C ALA A 901 -11.48 58.92 -22.12
N ALA A 902 -11.75 59.15 -20.83
CA ALA A 902 -11.65 58.14 -19.76
C ALA A 902 -12.95 57.30 -19.69
N TYR A 903 -12.84 55.98 -19.55
CA TYR A 903 -13.97 55.05 -19.38
C TYR A 903 -14.37 54.91 -17.88
N PRO A 904 -15.66 54.75 -17.53
CA PRO A 904 -16.06 54.26 -16.20
C PRO A 904 -16.15 52.72 -16.13
N PRO A 905 -15.88 52.09 -14.97
CA PRO A 905 -15.95 50.63 -14.80
C PRO A 905 -17.39 50.10 -14.77
N PHE A 906 -17.59 48.85 -15.21
CA PHE A 906 -18.85 48.09 -15.05
C PHE A 906 -18.63 46.84 -14.17
N SER A 907 -19.69 46.33 -13.52
CA SER A 907 -19.64 45.14 -12.64
C SER A 907 -20.57 44.04 -13.15
N LEU A 908 -20.11 42.78 -13.12
CA LEU A 908 -20.88 41.59 -13.50
C LEU A 908 -20.95 40.63 -12.31
N THR A 909 -22.15 40.22 -11.88
CA THR A 909 -22.35 39.28 -10.76
C THR A 909 -22.66 37.88 -11.29
N ILE A 910 -21.83 36.89 -10.95
CA ILE A 910 -22.07 35.47 -11.27
C ILE A 910 -22.32 34.73 -9.95
N GLY A 911 -23.50 34.14 -9.77
CA GLY A 911 -23.80 33.27 -8.63
C GLY A 911 -23.67 31.81 -9.02
N GLU A 912 -22.77 31.06 -8.40
CA GLU A 912 -22.70 29.60 -8.55
C GLU A 912 -23.78 28.94 -7.69
N TYR A 913 -24.62 28.09 -8.31
CA TYR A 913 -25.51 27.15 -7.62
C TYR A 913 -25.07 25.73 -7.98
N LEU A 914 -24.33 25.06 -7.09
CA LEU A 914 -24.07 23.63 -7.17
C LEU A 914 -25.10 22.88 -6.31
N ARG A 915 -25.90 22.00 -6.93
CA ARG A 915 -26.69 20.97 -6.24
C ARG A 915 -26.10 19.62 -6.58
N GLU A 916 -25.54 18.92 -5.61
CA GLU A 916 -25.20 17.50 -5.73
C GLU A 916 -26.41 16.63 -5.38
N ALA A 917 -26.76 15.68 -6.24
CA ALA A 917 -27.76 14.65 -5.98
C ALA A 917 -27.07 13.29 -5.91
N THR A 918 -27.01 12.69 -4.72
CA THR A 918 -26.45 11.36 -4.50
C THR A 918 -27.56 10.30 -4.57
N ILE A 919 -27.44 9.32 -5.49
CA ILE A 919 -28.37 8.19 -5.60
C ILE A 919 -27.82 7.01 -4.79
N ARG A 920 -28.59 6.51 -3.81
CA ARG A 920 -28.34 5.22 -3.13
C ARG A 920 -29.11 4.10 -3.86
N ASN A 921 -28.45 2.99 -4.18
CA ASN A 921 -29.08 1.80 -4.73
C ASN A 921 -29.82 1.00 -3.63
N GLY A 922 -31.13 0.81 -3.78
CA GLY A 922 -31.95 -0.10 -2.97
C GLY A 922 -33.44 0.33 -2.84
N GLN A 923 -34.29 -0.20 -3.75
CA GLN A 923 -35.77 -0.21 -3.91
C GLN A 923 -36.74 0.33 -2.80
N PRO A 924 -38.07 0.59 -3.08
CA PRO A 924 -38.82 0.71 -4.34
C PRO A 924 -39.64 2.03 -4.47
N LEU A 925 -40.23 2.24 -5.66
CA LEU A 925 -41.05 3.38 -6.08
C LEU A 925 -42.32 3.58 -5.24
N GLY A 926 -42.51 4.80 -4.72
CA GLY A 926 -43.78 5.26 -4.19
C GLY A 926 -43.70 6.56 -3.40
N ALA A 927 -44.00 7.68 -4.06
CA ALA A 927 -44.37 9.00 -3.49
C ALA A 927 -43.39 9.70 -2.51
N CYS A 928 -42.86 10.86 -2.91
CA CYS A 928 -42.54 11.97 -2.01
C CYS A 928 -43.32 13.16 -2.58
N VAL A 929 -44.40 13.68 -1.97
CA VAL A 929 -44.50 14.33 -0.66
C VAL A 929 -43.36 15.33 -0.46
N TYR A 930 -43.71 16.60 -0.66
CA TYR A 930 -42.91 17.76 -0.25
C TYR A 930 -42.99 17.88 1.27
N GLU A 931 -41.85 17.81 1.95
CA GLU A 931 -41.67 18.43 3.27
C GLU A 931 -40.39 19.27 3.25
N GLY A 932 -40.49 20.47 3.84
CA GLY A 932 -39.48 21.53 3.78
C GLY A 932 -38.36 21.42 4.81
N PHE A 933 -37.73 22.58 5.04
CA PHE A 933 -36.55 22.89 5.89
C PHE A 933 -35.18 22.65 5.20
N ASP A 934 -34.18 23.53 5.25
CA ASP A 934 -34.04 24.90 5.78
C ASP A 934 -32.86 25.58 5.06
N ASP A 935 -32.88 26.91 5.03
CA ASP A 935 -31.86 27.80 4.48
C ASP A 935 -30.44 27.53 5.03
N PHE A 936 -29.50 27.21 4.14
CA PHE A 936 -28.08 27.52 4.34
C PHE A 936 -27.67 28.57 3.31
N ALA A 937 -27.74 29.84 3.71
CA ALA A 937 -27.17 30.95 2.98
C ALA A 937 -25.64 30.81 2.95
N THR A 938 -25.07 30.43 1.80
CA THR A 938 -23.66 30.66 1.52
C THR A 938 -23.49 32.12 1.03
N PRO A 939 -22.44 32.84 1.45
CA PRO A 939 -22.23 34.20 0.99
C PRO A 939 -21.83 34.20 -0.48
N SER A 940 -22.58 34.93 -1.31
CA SER A 940 -22.23 35.24 -2.68
C SER A 940 -20.99 36.15 -2.70
N VAL A 941 -19.88 35.65 -3.26
CA VAL A 941 -18.67 36.46 -3.43
C VAL A 941 -18.80 37.24 -4.73
N THR A 942 -18.82 38.58 -4.63
CA THR A 942 -18.82 39.47 -5.80
C THR A 942 -17.38 39.70 -6.26
N TYR A 943 -17.11 39.48 -7.55
CA TYR A 943 -15.82 39.82 -8.17
C TYR A 943 -15.98 41.08 -9.01
N THR A 944 -15.06 42.04 -8.86
CA THR A 944 -15.02 43.27 -9.66
C THR A 944 -13.80 43.25 -10.56
N LEU A 945 -14.01 43.40 -11.87
CA LEU A 945 -12.96 43.54 -12.87
C LEU A 945 -12.76 45.03 -13.17
N THR A 946 -11.54 45.54 -12.97
CA THR A 946 -11.18 46.93 -13.28
C THR A 946 -10.11 46.95 -14.38
N VAL A 947 -10.32 47.75 -15.43
CA VAL A 947 -9.38 47.92 -16.54
C VAL A 947 -8.91 49.38 -16.53
N ASN A 948 -7.60 49.60 -16.36
CA ASN A 948 -7.02 50.95 -16.36
C ASN A 948 -6.30 51.23 -17.68
N ALA A 949 -6.47 52.43 -18.24
CA ALA A 949 -5.83 52.85 -19.49
C ALA A 949 -4.37 53.31 -19.25
N PRO A 950 -3.37 52.87 -20.03
CA PRO A 950 -1.97 53.16 -19.75
C PRO A 950 -1.42 54.38 -20.52
N ALA A 951 -0.49 55.10 -19.89
CA ALA A 951 0.57 55.84 -20.60
C ALA A 951 1.36 54.84 -21.47
N PRO A 952 1.94 55.21 -22.62
CA PRO A 952 2.15 54.28 -23.73
C PRO A 952 3.05 53.10 -23.37
N GLY A 953 2.44 51.91 -23.26
CA GLY A 953 3.12 50.61 -23.12
C GLY A 953 2.48 49.68 -22.08
N VAL A 954 1.59 48.79 -22.54
CA VAL A 954 0.97 47.61 -21.87
C VAL A 954 -0.29 47.88 -21.01
N PRO A 955 -1.47 47.28 -21.33
CA PRO A 955 -2.65 47.34 -20.46
C PRO A 955 -2.50 46.40 -19.24
N GLU A 956 -2.89 46.88 -18.07
CA GLU A 956 -2.89 46.13 -16.81
C GLU A 956 -4.34 45.82 -16.39
N PHE A 957 -4.63 44.55 -16.09
CA PHE A 957 -5.95 44.11 -15.59
C PHE A 957 -5.86 43.83 -14.09
N ILE A 958 -6.87 44.28 -13.32
CA ILE A 958 -6.97 43.99 -11.88
C ILE A 958 -8.31 43.31 -11.59
N LEU A 959 -8.25 42.10 -11.05
CA LEU A 959 -9.41 41.38 -10.52
C LEU A 959 -9.34 41.41 -8.99
N SER A 960 -10.42 41.85 -8.32
CA SER A 960 -10.48 41.87 -6.86
C SER A 960 -11.84 41.37 -6.34
N GLY A 961 -11.79 40.53 -5.31
CA GLY A 961 -12.94 39.91 -4.66
C GLY A 961 -12.50 38.98 -3.53
N GLY A 962 -13.25 38.95 -2.42
CA GLY A 962 -12.96 38.05 -1.29
C GLY A 962 -11.70 38.37 -0.45
N GLY A 963 -11.14 39.58 -0.55
CA GLY A 963 -9.99 40.03 0.26
C GLY A 963 -8.60 39.83 -0.37
N GLN A 964 -8.52 39.40 -1.64
CA GLN A 964 -7.27 39.31 -2.40
C GLN A 964 -7.38 40.05 -3.75
N SER A 965 -6.24 40.47 -4.32
CA SER A 965 -6.14 41.12 -5.63
C SER A 965 -5.09 40.46 -6.50
N TRP A 966 -5.39 40.25 -7.78
CA TRP A 966 -4.44 39.76 -8.78
C TRP A 966 -4.25 40.79 -9.89
N SER A 967 -2.99 41.05 -10.28
CA SER A 967 -2.63 41.88 -11.44
C SER A 967 -1.80 41.08 -12.44
N GLY A 968 -1.95 41.39 -13.74
CA GLY A 968 -1.20 40.76 -14.82
C GLY A 968 -1.13 41.65 -16.06
N ALA A 969 0.02 41.62 -16.75
CA ALA A 969 0.31 42.40 -17.95
C ALA A 969 0.47 41.48 -19.18
N LEU A 970 -0.11 41.85 -20.32
CA LEU A 970 0.04 41.13 -21.59
C LEU A 970 1.35 41.54 -22.29
N SER A 971 2.31 40.63 -22.41
CA SER A 971 3.56 40.89 -23.15
C SER A 971 3.46 40.47 -24.62
N ALA A 972 3.70 41.45 -25.50
CA ALA A 972 4.12 41.39 -26.91
C ALA A 972 3.07 41.44 -28.05
N PRO A 973 3.36 42.16 -29.17
CA PRO A 973 2.42 42.44 -30.25
C PRO A 973 2.58 41.45 -31.42
N LEU A 974 1.49 40.90 -31.95
CA LEU A 974 1.50 40.24 -33.25
C LEU A 974 0.27 40.66 -34.06
N TRP A 975 0.55 41.39 -35.14
CA TRP A 975 -0.39 41.68 -36.22
C TRP A 975 -0.89 40.39 -36.87
N GLY A 976 -2.21 40.35 -37.11
CA GLY A 976 -2.82 39.41 -38.05
C GLY A 976 -3.54 38.23 -37.43
N CYS A 977 -4.81 38.44 -37.03
CA CYS A 977 -5.94 37.53 -37.20
C CYS A 977 -7.17 38.15 -36.52
N ASN A 978 -8.21 38.44 -37.30
CA ASN A 978 -9.57 38.69 -36.77
C ASN A 978 -10.10 37.40 -36.13
N ASP A 979 -10.91 37.56 -35.07
CA ASP A 979 -11.67 36.53 -34.34
C ASP A 979 -10.88 35.49 -33.51
N GLN A 980 -10.33 35.91 -32.36
CA GLN A 980 -9.88 35.01 -31.29
C GLN A 980 -10.64 35.32 -29.98
N ILE A 981 -11.44 34.35 -29.52
CA ILE A 981 -12.18 34.38 -28.25
C ILE A 981 -11.24 33.93 -27.12
N VAL A 982 -11.03 34.77 -26.10
CA VAL A 982 -10.26 34.41 -24.89
C VAL A 982 -11.18 33.70 -23.88
N LYS A 983 -10.82 32.49 -23.44
CA LYS A 983 -11.58 31.69 -22.45
C LYS A 983 -10.83 31.62 -21.12
N PHE A 984 -11.52 31.77 -19.99
CA PHE A 984 -11.00 31.60 -18.64
C PHE A 984 -11.54 30.29 -18.02
N TYR A 985 -10.70 29.52 -17.32
CA TYR A 985 -11.07 28.29 -16.63
C TYR A 985 -10.84 28.42 -15.12
N PHE A 986 -11.79 27.96 -14.29
CA PHE A 986 -11.66 27.90 -12.83
C PHE A 986 -12.00 26.48 -12.32
N GLY A 987 -11.05 25.84 -11.62
CA GLY A 987 -11.29 24.70 -10.71
C GLY A 987 -11.39 23.28 -11.31
N GLY A 988 -10.55 22.34 -10.81
CA GLY A 988 -10.77 20.89 -10.86
C GLY A 988 -9.75 20.08 -11.69
N ASN A 989 -8.96 19.23 -11.04
CA ASN A 989 -7.96 18.32 -11.63
C ASN A 989 -8.55 17.39 -12.71
N MET A 990 -7.92 17.34 -13.89
CA MET A 990 -8.10 16.27 -14.89
C MET A 990 -6.88 15.34 -14.92
N PRO A 991 -7.07 14.01 -15.12
CA PRO A 991 -5.97 13.05 -15.25
C PRO A 991 -5.28 13.15 -16.61
N ALA A 992 -3.99 12.80 -16.61
CA ALA A 992 -3.06 12.88 -17.73
C ALA A 992 -3.34 11.83 -18.82
N HIS A 993 -3.61 12.29 -20.04
CA HIS A 993 -3.08 11.71 -21.27
C HIS A 993 -2.83 12.83 -22.29
N CYS A 994 -1.56 13.12 -22.53
CA CYS A 994 -1.11 14.08 -23.53
C CYS A 994 -1.09 13.46 -24.93
N ASN A 995 -1.60 14.19 -25.93
CA ASN A 995 -0.87 14.37 -27.19
C ASN A 995 -1.15 15.76 -27.79
N THR A 996 -0.11 16.60 -27.78
CA THR A 996 0.20 17.81 -28.57
C THR A 996 -0.92 18.70 -29.17
N THR A 997 -1.08 19.93 -28.66
CA THR A 997 -0.90 21.20 -29.43
C THR A 997 -0.92 22.43 -28.51
N THR A 998 -0.04 23.39 -28.81
CA THR A 998 0.30 24.64 -28.12
C THR A 998 -0.85 25.62 -27.85
N TYR A 999 -0.99 26.09 -26.60
CA TYR A 999 -1.65 27.35 -26.21
C TYR A 999 -0.79 28.07 -25.15
N PRO A 1000 -0.70 29.42 -25.16
CA PRO A 1000 0.13 30.18 -24.22
C PRO A 1000 -0.41 30.10 -22.79
N GLN A 1001 0.46 29.76 -21.84
CA GLN A 1001 0.17 29.71 -20.40
C GLN A 1001 0.51 31.06 -19.75
N VAL A 1002 -0.39 31.61 -18.94
CA VAL A 1002 -0.13 32.76 -18.05
C VAL A 1002 0.25 32.20 -16.68
N GLN A 1003 1.47 32.47 -16.21
CA GLN A 1003 1.88 32.13 -14.85
C GLN A 1003 1.41 33.18 -13.85
N MET A 1004 0.68 32.75 -12.82
CA MET A 1004 0.42 33.54 -11.61
C MET A 1004 1.37 33.08 -10.51
N THR A 1005 2.03 34.00 -9.80
CA THR A 1005 2.94 33.70 -8.68
C THR A 1005 2.40 34.27 -7.36
N GLY A 1006 2.23 33.40 -6.35
CA GLY A 1006 2.09 33.80 -4.93
C GLY A 1006 1.06 33.03 -4.09
N GLY A 1007 1.54 32.30 -3.06
CA GLY A 1007 0.85 32.12 -1.76
C GLY A 1007 0.22 30.75 -1.39
N GLY A 1008 0.98 29.90 -0.67
CA GLY A 1008 0.58 29.03 0.48
C GLY A 1008 -0.47 27.89 0.34
N PRO A 1009 -0.24 26.67 0.89
CA PRO A 1009 -1.16 25.55 0.78
C PRO A 1009 -2.29 25.59 1.82
N ILE A 1010 -3.53 25.28 1.41
CA ILE A 1010 -4.64 24.94 2.31
C ILE A 1010 -4.80 23.42 2.29
N GLY A 1011 -4.54 22.78 3.43
CA GLY A 1011 -4.81 21.36 3.64
C GLY A 1011 -6.30 21.12 3.91
N LEU A 1012 -6.87 20.12 3.23
CA LEU A 1012 -8.17 19.54 3.56
C LEU A 1012 -8.07 18.02 3.48
N HIS A 1013 -8.28 17.39 4.63
CA HIS A 1013 -8.38 15.95 4.83
C HIS A 1013 -9.56 15.38 4.02
N ILE A 1014 -9.32 14.40 3.15
CA ILE A 1014 -10.36 13.53 2.62
C ILE A 1014 -9.98 12.08 2.99
N ILE A 1015 -10.74 11.53 3.94
CA ILE A 1015 -10.88 10.09 4.13
C ILE A 1015 -11.90 9.62 3.08
N SER A 1016 -11.52 8.60 2.30
CA SER A 1016 -12.32 8.01 1.23
C SER A 1016 -13.52 7.20 1.74
N PRO A 1017 -14.59 7.04 0.94
CA PRO A 1017 -15.55 5.96 1.10
C PRO A 1017 -15.43 4.94 -0.04
N ASN A 1018 -14.70 3.83 0.21
CA ASN A 1018 -15.13 2.44 -0.07
C ASN A 1018 -13.98 1.44 0.11
N GLN A 1019 -14.01 0.70 1.22
CA GLN A 1019 -13.68 -0.73 1.34
C GLN A 1019 -14.35 -1.22 2.63
N VAL A 1020 -15.55 -1.81 2.51
CA VAL A 1020 -15.94 -2.98 3.31
C VAL A 1020 -15.65 -4.13 2.34
N THR A 1021 -14.77 -5.09 2.65
CA THR A 1021 -15.13 -6.25 3.49
C THR A 1021 -13.87 -7.03 3.95
N GLN A 1022 -13.90 -7.47 5.22
CA GLN A 1022 -13.11 -8.54 5.88
C GLN A 1022 -11.66 -8.19 6.29
N ARG A 1023 -11.18 -8.38 7.53
CA ARG A 1023 -11.59 -9.28 8.64
C ARG A 1023 -11.37 -8.61 10.00
N ILE A 1024 -12.33 -8.72 10.91
CA ILE A 1024 -12.06 -8.90 12.34
C ILE A 1024 -12.17 -10.41 12.58
N MET A 1025 -11.06 -11.06 12.93
CA MET A 1025 -11.02 -12.18 13.88
C MET A 1025 -9.58 -12.60 14.17
N ALA A 1026 -9.07 -12.17 15.33
CA ALA A 1026 -8.14 -12.84 16.27
C ALA A 1026 -7.70 -11.75 17.28
N MET A 1027 -7.87 -11.83 18.59
CA MET A 1027 -8.13 -12.93 19.52
C MET A 1027 -8.82 -12.32 20.74
N TRP A 1028 -9.80 -12.97 21.35
CA TRP A 1028 -9.88 -13.05 22.82
C TRP A 1028 -10.48 -14.41 23.20
N LYS A 1029 -9.69 -15.19 23.92
CA LYS A 1029 -10.15 -16.34 24.71
C LYS A 1029 -11.02 -15.82 25.86
N LYS A 1030 -12.23 -16.41 25.99
CA LYS A 1030 -12.91 -16.98 27.19
C LYS A 1030 -13.09 -16.11 28.46
N PRO A 1031 -14.12 -16.35 29.30
CA PRO A 1031 -14.91 -17.59 29.49
C PRO A 1031 -16.07 -17.79 28.54
#